data_AF-A0A7S1F1X8-F1
#
_entry.id   AF-A0A7S1F1X8-F1
#
_cell.length_a   1.000
_cell.length_b   1.000
_cell.length_c   1.000
_cell.angle_alpha   90.00
_cell.angle_beta   90.00
_cell.angle_gamma   90.00
#
_symmetry.space_group_name_H-M   'P 1'
#
loop_
_entity.id
_entity.type
_entity.pdbx_description
1 polymer ?
#
loop_
_entity_poly.entity_id
_entity_poly.type
_entity_poly.pdbx_seq_one_letter_code
_entity_poly.pdbx_strand_id
1 'polypeptide(L)'
;LKLCGSWPARPTHGSNRVLLQTRMATQKGSTGVWVWCPANEPQASTFQHPAHIPNNDAQAKARFVDDIRGPRLARISEAILLETNGNKALIAERGVTREVPRHMVLKWYEGLLLLEELESSRGQPGRIAADWFNDELKQVLQQERNKHKNGQLSSALYVERCLVNTAVTGAQVFDSQDQEWAYRRETTNTDDTLAQADGVDEGDYYRIREVIGYLPPWKAVVHSKCGFYQDFYQVRWEHPFSEVDYSKVENGCARAAGATWEPDECLPAHMDATRITVKRSWARSQREREQRVAEEKQRALLSNASGKRRAEEAEGDSKKPRVETHEIKEVKEQKIKEEKGDEKRPVPKARVRRDGAPLERDMVHLNRGHDLVVDNVEKFTGIRSGWPKHPNDYPKGYACASPPGFCWEGCDCMDDQRPQRSWETSKMWLEEPHRSASAKEAIDQLSNQTRFLRRRGQVTNMCYFETTTTRLGNTRNAEAALELGTFVQRAVASVIKAIPIRSLVSSREAVRVPGHMFLSDDLDYAALAFEASLPGGDPLPQWLRLDPQTGEISATEMQLSEELVIQIEIRHAEGVVMSARCGITNDWHMGLTTPWALATQNIMHRFNDAKACNLDHGVRTVLLEHFAEVYDFSQYAARDRTLGQWLDVMGCVLRMLRSTSVANLASRVG
;
A
#
# COMPACT_ATOMS: atom_id res chain seq x y z
N LEU A 1 6.58 8.01 -68.32
CA LEU A 1 5.36 8.79 -67.99
C LEU A 1 5.72 9.65 -66.78
N LYS A 2 6.19 10.91 -66.94
CA LYS A 2 5.37 12.16 -66.99
C LYS A 2 4.37 12.19 -65.81
N LEU A 3 4.31 13.16 -64.89
CA LEU A 3 4.62 14.60 -64.92
C LEU A 3 4.66 15.19 -63.48
N CYS A 4 5.30 16.36 -63.39
CA CYS A 4 5.55 17.25 -62.24
C CYS A 4 4.31 17.92 -61.61
N GLY A 5 4.51 18.49 -60.41
CA GLY A 5 3.72 19.59 -59.85
C GLY A 5 4.41 20.25 -58.63
N SER A 6 4.77 21.52 -58.74
CA SER A 6 5.69 22.31 -57.91
C SER A 6 5.02 23.27 -56.90
N TRP A 7 5.57 23.36 -55.67
CA TRP A 7 5.88 24.53 -54.79
C TRP A 7 4.86 25.71 -54.63
N PRO A 8 4.67 26.29 -53.41
CA PRO A 8 5.73 27.07 -52.74
C PRO A 8 5.78 27.03 -51.20
N ALA A 9 6.98 27.37 -50.69
CA ALA A 9 7.29 27.61 -49.28
C ALA A 9 6.97 29.05 -48.84
N ARG A 10 6.64 29.23 -47.55
CA ARG A 10 6.85 30.41 -46.68
C ARG A 10 6.29 30.12 -45.26
N PRO A 11 6.71 30.80 -44.19
CA PRO A 11 8.06 30.94 -43.64
C PRO A 11 8.11 30.44 -42.18
N THR A 12 9.08 29.60 -41.81
CA THR A 12 9.31 29.30 -40.39
C THR A 12 9.96 30.51 -39.72
N HIS A 13 9.20 31.18 -38.86
CA HIS A 13 9.71 32.20 -37.95
C HIS A 13 10.85 31.61 -37.12
N GLY A 14 12.06 32.09 -37.41
CA GLY A 14 13.26 31.81 -36.65
C GLY A 14 13.36 32.63 -35.38
N SER A 15 14.47 32.37 -34.68
CA SER A 15 15.07 33.20 -33.62
C SER A 15 14.30 33.31 -32.31
N ASN A 16 14.39 32.23 -31.50
CA ASN A 16 14.57 32.35 -30.04
C ASN A 16 14.90 31.00 -29.38
N ARG A 17 14.80 29.88 -30.11
CA ARG A 17 15.07 28.54 -29.58
C ARG A 17 16.57 28.18 -29.47
N VAL A 18 17.45 28.88 -30.20
CA VAL A 18 18.84 28.45 -30.41
C VAL A 18 19.85 29.14 -29.48
N LEU A 19 19.51 30.23 -28.81
CA LEU A 19 20.49 30.98 -27.99
C LEU A 19 20.60 30.54 -26.52
N LEU A 20 19.74 29.64 -26.04
CA LEU A 20 19.74 29.18 -24.64
C LEU A 20 20.03 27.68 -24.46
N GLN A 21 19.96 26.86 -25.52
CA GLN A 21 20.41 25.47 -25.46
C GLN A 21 21.95 25.36 -25.51
N THR A 22 22.63 26.30 -26.15
CA THR A 22 24.09 26.32 -26.33
C THR A 22 24.89 26.65 -25.06
N ARG A 23 24.23 26.99 -23.94
CA ARG A 23 24.89 27.16 -22.63
C ARG A 23 24.61 26.02 -21.64
N MET A 24 23.72 25.09 -21.97
CA MET A 24 23.40 23.95 -21.09
C MET A 24 23.78 22.59 -21.68
N ALA A 25 24.14 22.53 -22.96
CA ALA A 25 24.76 21.36 -23.56
C ALA A 25 25.85 21.80 -24.54
N THR A 26 27.11 21.59 -24.14
CA THR A 26 28.36 21.37 -24.91
C THR A 26 29.55 22.14 -24.33
N GLN A 27 30.43 21.42 -23.65
CA GLN A 27 31.88 21.47 -23.86
C GLN A 27 32.44 20.12 -23.42
N LYS A 28 33.23 19.46 -24.28
CA LYS A 28 34.26 18.51 -23.83
C LYS A 28 35.22 19.34 -22.99
N GLY A 29 34.94 19.44 -21.71
CA GLY A 29 35.53 20.39 -20.78
C GLY A 29 34.91 20.21 -19.40
N SER A 30 35.76 20.31 -18.39
CA SER A 30 35.40 20.28 -16.97
C SER A 30 34.14 21.09 -16.67
N THR A 31 33.09 20.44 -16.13
CA THR A 31 31.83 21.09 -15.77
C THR A 31 31.75 21.27 -14.26
N GLY A 32 31.46 22.48 -13.77
CA GLY A 32 31.25 22.72 -12.33
C GLY A 32 30.05 21.93 -11.81
N VAL A 33 30.19 21.30 -10.66
CA VAL A 33 29.15 20.50 -9.98
C VAL A 33 29.28 20.66 -8.47
N TRP A 34 28.29 20.14 -7.75
CA TRP A 34 28.34 20.00 -6.30
C TRP A 34 28.42 18.53 -5.93
N VAL A 35 29.02 18.22 -4.80
CA VAL A 35 29.10 16.87 -4.27
C VAL A 35 28.54 16.86 -2.86
N TRP A 36 27.65 15.91 -2.59
CA TRP A 36 27.14 15.70 -1.24
C TRP A 36 28.20 15.11 -0.32
N CYS A 37 28.35 15.71 0.85
CA CYS A 37 29.27 15.31 1.90
C CYS A 37 28.54 15.27 3.25
N PRO A 38 29.02 14.51 4.24
CA PRO A 38 28.48 14.60 5.60
C PRO A 38 28.53 16.04 6.13
N ALA A 39 27.48 16.48 6.83
CA ALA A 39 27.45 17.81 7.45
C ALA A 39 28.57 17.99 8.49
N ASN A 40 28.89 16.93 9.24
CA ASN A 40 29.95 16.90 10.26
C ASN A 40 31.12 15.99 9.81
N GLU A 41 32.37 16.42 10.03
CA GLU A 41 33.62 15.67 9.70
C GLU A 41 33.85 14.43 10.60
N PRO A 42 34.68 13.44 10.19
CA PRO A 42 34.22 12.05 10.06
C PRO A 42 34.44 11.20 11.31
N GLN A 43 33.40 11.04 12.11
CA GLN A 43 33.32 9.95 13.10
C GLN A 43 32.24 8.90 12.80
N ALA A 44 31.46 9.07 11.72
CA ALA A 44 30.44 8.09 11.34
C ALA A 44 30.86 7.31 10.09
N SER A 45 31.06 6.01 10.28
CA SER A 45 31.10 5.01 9.21
C SER A 45 29.92 5.20 8.26
N THR A 46 30.22 5.33 6.97
CA THR A 46 29.28 5.35 5.83
C THR A 46 28.44 6.63 5.68
N PHE A 47 28.77 7.46 4.67
CA PHE A 47 27.96 8.61 4.24
C PHE A 47 26.55 8.15 3.82
N GLN A 48 25.52 8.89 4.24
CA GLN A 48 24.13 8.69 3.84
C GLN A 48 23.61 9.88 3.04
N HIS A 49 23.02 9.60 1.89
CA HIS A 49 22.52 10.65 0.99
C HIS A 49 21.30 11.37 1.61
N PRO A 50 21.13 12.69 1.44
CA PRO A 50 19.99 13.45 1.98
C PRO A 50 18.61 13.09 1.39
N ALA A 51 18.57 12.19 0.40
CA ALA A 51 17.34 11.62 -0.14
C ALA A 51 17.03 10.22 0.44
N HIS A 52 17.90 9.66 1.28
CA HIS A 52 17.70 8.33 1.87
C HIS A 52 16.71 8.39 3.03
N ILE A 53 15.70 7.54 2.95
CA ILE A 53 14.81 7.24 4.07
C ILE A 53 15.56 6.32 5.06
N PRO A 54 15.32 6.45 6.38
CA PRO A 54 15.90 5.54 7.37
C PRO A 54 15.50 4.08 7.13
N ASN A 55 16.49 3.18 7.15
CA ASN A 55 16.28 1.74 6.90
C ASN A 55 16.17 0.90 8.17
N ASN A 56 16.23 1.52 9.35
CA ASN A 56 16.07 0.88 10.66
C ASN A 56 15.62 1.90 11.72
N ASP A 57 15.13 1.40 12.85
CA ASP A 57 14.59 2.22 13.95
C ASP A 57 15.61 3.22 14.51
N ALA A 58 16.89 2.83 14.58
CA ALA A 58 17.95 3.71 15.06
C ALA A 58 18.14 4.93 14.13
N GLN A 59 18.15 4.70 12.82
CA GLN A 59 18.17 5.77 11.82
C GLN A 59 16.88 6.58 11.86
N ALA A 60 15.71 5.95 11.99
CA ALA A 60 14.43 6.64 12.04
C ALA A 60 14.33 7.58 13.25
N LYS A 61 14.73 7.10 14.43
CA LYS A 61 14.85 7.94 15.63
C LYS A 61 15.81 9.10 15.40
N ALA A 62 16.98 8.85 14.82
CA ALA A 62 17.93 9.91 14.49
C ALA A 62 17.33 10.95 13.52
N ARG A 63 16.55 10.53 12.51
CA ARG A 63 15.96 11.43 11.51
C ARG A 63 14.82 12.28 12.08
N PHE A 64 13.88 11.64 12.78
CA PHE A 64 12.60 12.26 13.13
C PHE A 64 12.56 12.80 14.56
N VAL A 65 13.24 12.14 15.49
CA VAL A 65 13.27 12.53 16.92
C VAL A 65 14.47 13.42 17.21
N ASP A 66 15.67 13.00 16.79
CA ASP A 66 16.91 13.75 17.03
C ASP A 66 17.15 14.85 15.96
N ASP A 67 16.22 14.96 15.00
CA ASP A 67 16.19 15.96 13.91
C ASP A 67 17.50 16.03 13.10
N ILE A 68 18.16 14.89 12.92
CA ILE A 68 19.33 14.71 12.05
C ILE A 68 18.84 14.44 10.64
N ARG A 69 18.40 15.47 9.93
CA ARG A 69 17.94 15.38 8.53
C ARG A 69 18.19 16.68 7.77
N GLY A 70 17.98 16.65 6.46
CA GLY A 70 18.20 17.81 5.60
C GLY A 70 19.62 18.37 5.73
N PRO A 71 19.79 19.69 5.93
CA PRO A 71 21.10 20.31 6.08
C PRO A 71 21.90 19.85 7.31
N ARG A 72 21.26 19.28 8.34
CA ARG A 72 21.98 18.72 9.49
C ARG A 72 22.60 17.35 9.21
N LEU A 73 22.13 16.66 8.17
CA LEU A 73 22.72 15.39 7.73
C LEU A 73 23.85 15.62 6.72
N ALA A 74 23.57 16.39 5.68
CA ALA A 74 24.45 16.51 4.52
C ALA A 74 24.66 17.96 4.12
N ARG A 75 25.86 18.24 3.64
CA ARG A 75 26.27 19.50 3.04
C ARG A 75 26.69 19.30 1.60
N ILE A 76 26.72 20.37 0.83
CA ILE A 76 27.30 20.37 -0.52
C ILE A 76 28.71 20.95 -0.50
N SER A 77 29.55 20.46 -1.40
CA SER A 77 30.92 20.93 -1.61
C SER A 77 31.15 21.16 -3.10
N GLU A 78 31.81 22.26 -3.44
CA GLU A 78 32.12 22.60 -4.84
C GLU A 78 33.13 21.62 -5.42
N ALA A 79 32.85 21.13 -6.62
CA ALA A 79 33.72 20.21 -7.33
C ALA A 79 33.63 20.42 -8.85
N ILE A 80 34.60 19.85 -9.55
CA ILE A 80 34.66 19.84 -11.01
C ILE A 80 34.43 18.40 -11.49
N LEU A 81 33.40 18.20 -12.31
CA LEU A 81 33.16 16.91 -12.96
C LEU A 81 34.14 16.72 -14.12
N LEU A 82 34.95 15.68 -14.05
CA LEU A 82 35.95 15.33 -15.06
C LEU A 82 35.39 14.29 -16.04
N GLU A 83 34.83 13.19 -15.51
CA GLU A 83 34.32 12.07 -16.30
C GLU A 83 33.15 11.38 -15.58
N THR A 84 32.26 10.74 -16.34
CA THR A 84 31.16 9.93 -15.79
C THR A 84 31.16 8.56 -16.47
N ASN A 85 31.34 7.51 -15.67
CA ASN A 85 31.41 6.13 -16.14
C ASN A 85 30.35 5.29 -15.41
N GLY A 86 29.24 5.02 -16.09
CA GLY A 86 28.10 4.30 -15.53
C GLY A 86 27.54 4.96 -14.27
N ASN A 87 27.64 4.26 -13.14
CA ASN A 87 27.17 4.71 -11.81
C ASN A 87 28.22 5.47 -11.00
N LYS A 88 29.37 5.80 -11.59
CA LYS A 88 30.45 6.53 -10.93
C LYS A 88 30.81 7.80 -11.69
N ALA A 89 31.28 8.79 -10.95
CA ALA A 89 31.72 10.09 -11.45
C ALA A 89 33.12 10.38 -10.89
N LEU A 90 34.03 10.76 -11.79
CA LEU A 90 35.35 11.25 -11.43
C LEU A 90 35.26 12.75 -11.21
N ILE A 91 35.56 13.21 -10.01
CA ILE A 91 35.47 14.61 -9.60
C ILE A 91 36.82 15.13 -9.13
N ALA A 92 37.08 16.43 -9.32
CA ALA A 92 38.14 17.16 -8.64
C ALA A 92 37.52 18.10 -7.61
N GLU A 93 37.73 17.82 -6.33
CA GLU A 93 37.24 18.61 -5.19
C GLU A 93 38.44 19.21 -4.46
N ARG A 94 38.50 20.55 -4.37
CA ARG A 94 39.63 21.27 -3.73
C ARG A 94 41.02 20.86 -4.26
N GLY A 95 41.09 20.55 -5.56
CA GLY A 95 42.34 20.11 -6.23
C GLY A 95 42.68 18.63 -6.06
N VAL A 96 41.88 17.86 -5.32
CA VAL A 96 42.06 16.41 -5.15
C VAL A 96 41.06 15.67 -6.03
N THR A 97 41.56 14.77 -6.87
CA THR A 97 40.72 13.91 -7.70
C THR A 97 40.27 12.68 -6.92
N ARG A 98 38.96 12.40 -6.90
CA ARG A 98 38.40 11.17 -6.32
C ARG A 98 37.21 10.67 -7.11
N GLU A 99 36.95 9.38 -7.03
CA GLU A 99 35.79 8.74 -7.64
C GLU A 99 34.63 8.71 -6.62
N VAL A 100 33.44 9.14 -7.03
CA VAL A 100 32.22 9.10 -6.20
C VAL A 100 31.06 8.44 -6.96
N PRO A 101 30.10 7.81 -6.27
CA PRO A 101 28.84 7.43 -6.87
C PRO A 101 28.16 8.61 -7.57
N ARG A 102 27.62 8.39 -8.77
CA ARG A 102 27.02 9.44 -9.61
C ARG A 102 25.90 10.20 -8.92
N HIS A 103 25.13 9.54 -8.05
CA HIS A 103 24.06 10.17 -7.29
C HIS A 103 24.54 11.18 -6.23
N MET A 104 25.80 11.11 -5.81
CA MET A 104 26.38 12.12 -4.92
C MET A 104 26.62 13.45 -5.64
N VAL A 105 26.62 13.46 -6.97
CA VAL A 105 26.87 14.65 -7.78
C VAL A 105 25.57 15.40 -8.04
N LEU A 106 25.50 16.63 -7.56
CA LEU A 106 24.40 17.56 -7.73
C LEU A 106 24.76 18.58 -8.83
N LYS A 107 23.79 18.89 -9.70
CA LYS A 107 23.98 19.87 -10.79
C LYS A 107 24.32 21.25 -10.22
N TRP A 108 25.22 21.98 -10.87
CA TRP A 108 25.64 23.32 -10.43
C TRP A 108 24.46 24.24 -10.09
N TYR A 109 23.50 24.34 -11.00
CA TYR A 109 22.34 25.21 -10.82
C TYR A 109 21.42 24.76 -9.68
N GLU A 110 21.25 23.44 -9.46
CA GLU A 110 20.46 22.95 -8.32
C GLU A 110 21.12 23.29 -6.99
N GLY A 111 22.45 23.19 -6.89
CA GLY A 111 23.16 23.60 -5.69
C GLY A 111 23.04 25.10 -5.41
N LEU A 112 23.04 25.95 -6.45
CA LEU A 112 22.78 27.39 -6.26
C LEU A 112 21.35 27.66 -5.74
N LEU A 113 20.35 26.93 -6.23
CA LEU A 113 18.97 27.03 -5.72
C LEU A 113 18.87 26.58 -4.26
N LEU A 114 19.65 25.56 -3.87
CA LEU A 114 19.78 25.14 -2.48
C LEU A 114 20.42 26.22 -1.61
N LEU A 115 21.54 26.81 -2.04
CA LEU A 115 22.18 27.90 -1.28
C LEU A 115 21.25 29.12 -1.14
N GLU A 116 20.47 29.46 -2.17
CA GLU A 116 19.48 30.53 -2.10
C GLU A 116 18.34 30.22 -1.13
N GLU A 117 17.85 28.98 -1.09
CA GLU A 117 16.85 28.58 -0.09
C GLU A 117 17.44 28.56 1.32
N LEU A 118 18.69 28.13 1.50
CA LEU A 118 19.38 28.17 2.80
C LEU A 118 19.55 29.60 3.32
N GLU A 119 19.90 30.54 2.45
CA GLU A 119 20.01 31.96 2.81
C GLU A 119 18.65 32.56 3.20
N SER A 120 17.62 32.29 2.40
CA SER A 120 16.27 32.87 2.63
C SER A 120 15.50 32.22 3.78
N SER A 121 15.77 30.96 4.10
CA SER A 121 15.12 30.22 5.19
C SER A 121 15.74 30.46 6.56
N ARG A 122 16.89 31.13 6.64
CA ARG A 122 17.62 31.37 7.89
C ARG A 122 16.77 32.15 8.89
N GLY A 123 16.50 31.55 10.04
CA GLY A 123 15.72 32.16 11.12
C GLY A 123 14.20 32.13 10.92
N GLN A 124 13.69 31.49 9.85
CA GLN A 124 12.25 31.32 9.66
C GLN A 124 11.70 30.14 10.48
N PRO A 125 10.50 30.26 11.07
CA PRO A 125 9.87 29.14 11.77
C PRO A 125 9.53 28.00 10.80
N GLY A 126 9.74 26.75 11.23
CA GLY A 126 9.46 25.57 10.42
C GLY A 126 10.49 25.27 9.32
N ARG A 127 11.70 25.86 9.43
CA ARG A 127 12.85 25.59 8.55
C ARG A 127 14.03 25.00 9.34
N ILE A 128 14.73 24.05 8.72
CA ILE A 128 15.90 23.37 9.29
C ILE A 128 17.15 24.22 9.01
N ALA A 129 17.88 24.57 10.07
CA ALA A 129 19.10 25.37 9.96
C ALA A 129 20.27 24.58 9.36
N ALA A 130 21.13 25.29 8.61
CA ALA A 130 22.36 24.75 8.03
C ALA A 130 23.59 25.47 8.61
N ASP A 131 24.20 24.85 9.61
CA ASP A 131 25.35 25.45 10.33
C ASP A 131 26.60 25.55 9.45
N TRP A 132 26.70 24.71 8.41
CA TRP A 132 27.80 24.69 7.45
C TRP A 132 27.66 25.75 6.33
N PHE A 133 26.55 26.50 6.25
CA PHE A 133 26.39 27.57 5.25
C PHE A 133 27.21 28.81 5.64
N ASN A 134 28.49 28.78 5.28
CA ASN A 134 29.51 29.76 5.62
C ASN A 134 29.60 30.92 4.61
N ASP A 135 30.50 31.87 4.89
CA ASP A 135 30.67 33.05 4.02
C ASP A 135 31.31 32.72 2.66
N GLU A 136 32.07 31.62 2.55
CA GLU A 136 32.61 31.15 1.26
C GLU A 136 31.47 30.78 0.30
N LEU A 137 30.51 29.97 0.76
CA LEU A 137 29.35 29.58 -0.05
C LEU A 137 28.45 30.78 -0.40
N LYS A 138 28.33 31.77 0.49
CA LYS A 138 27.64 33.02 0.19
C LYS A 138 28.35 33.82 -0.91
N GLN A 139 29.69 33.86 -0.89
CA GLN A 139 30.46 34.53 -1.94
C GLN A 139 30.25 33.83 -3.29
N VAL A 140 30.27 32.50 -3.34
CA VAL A 140 29.96 31.74 -4.57
C VAL A 140 28.56 32.08 -5.08
N LEU A 141 27.55 32.05 -4.20
CA LEU A 141 26.17 32.41 -4.56
C LEU A 141 26.08 33.86 -5.09
N GLN A 142 26.75 34.81 -4.44
CA GLN A 142 26.74 36.22 -4.84
C GLN A 142 27.45 36.45 -6.18
N GLN A 143 28.58 35.77 -6.43
CA GLN A 143 29.29 35.82 -7.70
C GLN A 143 28.41 35.32 -8.85
N GLU A 144 27.68 34.22 -8.64
CA GLU A 144 26.74 33.70 -9.63
C GLU A 144 25.54 34.63 -9.84
N ARG A 145 24.96 35.21 -8.78
CA ARG A 145 23.90 36.21 -8.89
C ARG A 145 24.33 37.39 -9.76
N ASN A 146 25.55 37.90 -9.58
CA ASN A 146 26.06 39.04 -10.35
C ASN A 146 26.12 38.77 -11.87
N LYS A 147 26.15 37.49 -12.30
CA LYS A 147 26.10 37.12 -13.73
C LYS A 147 24.70 37.22 -14.34
N HIS A 148 23.66 37.34 -13.53
CA HIS A 148 22.26 37.44 -13.97
C HIS A 148 21.75 38.88 -13.91
N LYS A 149 21.00 39.31 -14.93
CA LYS A 149 20.54 40.71 -15.11
C LYS A 149 19.84 41.33 -13.90
N ASN A 150 19.23 40.52 -13.02
CA ASN A 150 18.51 40.96 -11.82
C ASN A 150 19.07 40.38 -10.52
N GLY A 151 20.26 39.76 -10.55
CA GLY A 151 20.81 39.09 -9.36
C GLY A 151 19.98 37.89 -8.90
N GLN A 152 19.15 37.32 -9.78
CA GLN A 152 18.12 36.35 -9.42
C GLN A 152 18.30 35.04 -10.17
N LEU A 153 18.30 33.95 -9.43
CA LEU A 153 18.23 32.60 -9.96
C LEU A 153 16.76 32.22 -10.14
N SER A 154 16.39 31.69 -11.30
CA SER A 154 15.00 31.36 -11.59
C SER A 154 14.75 29.90 -11.28
N SER A 155 14.23 29.67 -10.08
CA SER A 155 13.73 28.37 -9.63
C SER A 155 12.56 27.89 -10.49
N ALA A 156 11.70 28.81 -10.94
CA ALA A 156 10.59 28.52 -11.85
C ALA A 156 11.09 27.98 -13.20
N LEU A 157 12.07 28.64 -13.82
CA LEU A 157 12.64 28.20 -15.09
C LEU A 157 13.33 26.84 -14.96
N TYR A 158 13.99 26.59 -13.83
CA TYR A 158 14.62 25.30 -13.58
C TYR A 158 13.59 24.17 -13.49
N VAL A 159 12.51 24.36 -12.71
CA VAL A 159 11.44 23.35 -12.64
C VAL A 159 10.87 23.10 -14.03
N GLU A 160 10.49 24.15 -14.77
CA GLU A 160 9.92 24.02 -16.12
C GLU A 160 10.80 23.22 -17.09
N ARG A 161 12.11 23.42 -17.05
CA ARG A 161 13.04 22.82 -18.01
C ARG A 161 13.59 21.48 -17.58
N CYS A 162 13.74 21.25 -16.29
CA CYS A 162 14.52 20.13 -15.76
C CYS A 162 13.73 19.19 -14.87
N LEU A 163 12.61 19.62 -14.26
CA LEU A 163 11.86 18.79 -13.29
C LEU A 163 10.40 18.54 -13.69
N VAL A 164 9.86 19.18 -14.74
CA VAL A 164 8.48 18.92 -15.18
C VAL A 164 8.28 17.44 -15.55
N ASN A 165 9.20 16.85 -16.32
CA ASN A 165 9.12 15.45 -16.75
C ASN A 165 10.08 14.52 -15.98
N THR A 166 10.66 15.01 -14.88
CA THR A 166 11.64 14.25 -14.09
C THR A 166 11.36 14.49 -12.62
N ALA A 167 11.07 13.44 -11.88
CA ALA A 167 10.90 13.52 -10.44
C ALA A 167 12.23 13.20 -9.73
N VAL A 168 12.53 13.96 -8.67
CA VAL A 168 13.64 13.63 -7.76
C VAL A 168 13.09 12.76 -6.63
N THR A 169 13.63 11.56 -6.50
CA THR A 169 13.12 10.50 -5.63
C THR A 169 14.16 10.06 -4.60
N GLY A 170 13.83 9.07 -3.78
CA GLY A 170 14.71 8.41 -2.83
C GLY A 170 15.78 7.52 -3.47
N ALA A 171 16.46 6.75 -2.61
CA ALA A 171 17.62 5.94 -2.98
C ALA A 171 17.34 4.94 -4.10
N GLN A 172 16.18 4.29 -3.99
CA GLN A 172 15.74 3.18 -4.82
C GLN A 172 14.22 3.18 -4.79
N VAL A 173 13.61 3.39 -5.95
CA VAL A 173 12.16 3.42 -6.14
C VAL A 173 11.83 2.52 -7.32
N PHE A 174 10.75 1.76 -7.20
CA PHE A 174 10.23 0.96 -8.29
C PHE A 174 8.99 1.66 -8.83
N ASP A 175 8.91 1.80 -10.15
CA ASP A 175 7.68 2.27 -10.79
C ASP A 175 6.66 1.13 -10.94
N SER A 176 5.50 1.44 -11.52
CA SER A 176 4.43 0.46 -11.74
C SER A 176 4.78 -0.65 -12.75
N GLN A 177 5.94 -0.58 -13.41
CA GLN A 177 6.44 -1.57 -14.36
C GLN A 177 7.63 -2.36 -13.79
N ASP A 178 7.86 -2.29 -12.46
CA ASP A 178 9.02 -2.85 -11.76
C ASP A 178 10.37 -2.32 -12.25
N GLN A 179 10.40 -1.19 -12.96
CA GLN A 179 11.65 -0.55 -13.33
C GLN A 179 12.24 0.17 -12.12
N GLU A 180 13.49 -0.14 -11.81
CA GLU A 180 14.23 0.49 -10.72
C GLU A 180 14.76 1.86 -11.15
N TRP A 181 14.40 2.87 -10.35
CA TRP A 181 14.88 4.24 -10.46
C TRP A 181 15.65 4.62 -9.20
N ALA A 182 16.80 5.27 -9.38
CA ALA A 182 17.62 5.75 -8.28
C ALA A 182 17.74 7.27 -8.35
N TYR A 183 17.21 7.97 -7.34
CA TYR A 183 17.25 9.43 -7.13
C TYR A 183 16.55 10.29 -8.18
N ARG A 184 16.39 9.82 -9.42
CA ARG A 184 15.66 10.50 -10.48
C ARG A 184 14.90 9.48 -11.32
N ARG A 185 13.61 9.72 -11.50
CA ARG A 185 12.76 8.98 -12.43
C ARG A 185 12.17 9.88 -13.50
N GLU A 186 12.05 9.38 -14.71
CA GLU A 186 11.26 10.05 -15.74
C GLU A 186 9.78 9.80 -15.45
N THR A 187 8.96 10.85 -15.55
CA THR A 187 7.50 10.70 -15.39
C THR A 187 6.94 10.08 -16.66
N THR A 188 6.09 9.07 -16.53
CA THR A 188 5.49 8.42 -17.70
C THR A 188 4.45 9.35 -18.32
N ASN A 189 4.50 9.51 -19.64
CA ASN A 189 3.49 10.26 -20.40
C ASN A 189 2.25 9.40 -20.70
N THR A 190 1.92 8.50 -19.78
CA THR A 190 0.72 7.69 -19.86
C THR A 190 -0.43 8.59 -19.44
N ASP A 191 -1.15 9.09 -20.44
CA ASP A 191 -2.54 9.58 -20.32
C ASP A 191 -3.48 8.38 -20.01
N ASP A 192 -3.02 7.48 -19.13
CA ASP A 192 -3.81 6.40 -18.60
C ASP A 192 -4.70 7.02 -17.52
N THR A 193 -5.72 7.70 -18.03
CA THR A 193 -7.11 7.42 -17.65
C THR A 193 -7.42 5.91 -17.75
N LEU A 194 -6.62 5.07 -17.10
CA LEU A 194 -7.17 4.02 -16.25
C LEU A 194 -7.84 4.76 -15.09
N ALA A 195 -8.92 5.46 -15.45
CA ALA A 195 -9.94 5.88 -14.53
C ALA A 195 -10.21 4.65 -13.68
N GLN A 196 -10.10 4.86 -12.36
CA GLN A 196 -10.73 4.01 -11.37
C GLN A 196 -11.94 3.36 -12.01
N ALA A 197 -11.91 2.04 -12.15
CA ALA A 197 -13.11 1.32 -12.49
C ALA A 197 -14.14 1.76 -11.45
N ASP A 198 -15.13 2.54 -11.89
CA ASP A 198 -16.33 2.79 -11.11
C ASP A 198 -16.99 1.43 -10.92
N GLY A 199 -16.71 0.81 -9.77
CA GLY A 199 -17.18 -0.53 -9.48
C GLY A 199 -16.28 -1.22 -8.47
N VAL A 200 -16.34 -0.79 -7.22
CA VAL A 200 -16.87 -1.51 -6.03
C VAL A 200 -16.51 -0.60 -4.84
N ASP A 201 -17.48 -0.30 -3.99
CA ASP A 201 -17.26 0.40 -2.71
C ASP A 201 -16.55 -0.58 -1.75
N GLU A 202 -15.28 -0.85 -2.02
CA GLU A 202 -14.42 -1.66 -1.16
C GLU A 202 -13.89 -0.78 -0.03
N GLY A 203 -14.70 -0.54 1.01
CA GLY A 203 -14.26 -0.20 2.37
C GLY A 203 -13.40 1.06 2.62
N ASP A 204 -13.07 1.29 3.90
CA ASP A 204 -12.36 2.44 4.47
C ASP A 204 -10.86 2.56 4.05
N TYR A 205 -10.54 2.47 2.76
CA TYR A 205 -9.15 2.62 2.28
C TYR A 205 -8.77 4.09 2.02
N TYR A 206 -7.49 4.42 2.24
CA TYR A 206 -6.91 5.75 2.03
C TYR A 206 -6.93 6.17 0.55
N ARG A 207 -8.02 6.80 0.10
CA ARG A 207 -8.13 7.34 -1.25
C ARG A 207 -7.59 8.77 -1.32
N ILE A 208 -6.82 9.06 -2.37
CA ILE A 208 -6.35 10.41 -2.66
C ILE A 208 -7.43 11.13 -3.48
N ARG A 209 -7.95 12.23 -2.95
CA ARG A 209 -8.93 13.08 -3.64
C ARG A 209 -8.26 13.93 -4.71
N GLU A 210 -7.17 14.60 -4.37
CA GLU A 210 -6.43 15.48 -5.28
C GLU A 210 -5.02 15.78 -4.79
N VAL A 211 -4.14 16.19 -5.73
CA VAL A 211 -2.83 16.76 -5.43
C VAL A 211 -2.90 18.27 -5.63
N ILE A 212 -2.70 19.03 -4.56
CA ILE A 212 -2.97 20.48 -4.52
C ILE A 212 -1.70 21.34 -4.49
N GLY A 213 -0.54 20.74 -4.25
CA GLY A 213 0.71 21.48 -4.08
C GLY A 213 1.95 20.68 -4.45
N TYR A 214 3.02 21.40 -4.76
CA TYR A 214 4.34 20.85 -5.09
C TYR A 214 5.42 21.61 -4.32
N LEU A 215 6.40 20.86 -3.82
CA LEU A 215 7.56 21.37 -3.10
C LEU A 215 8.83 20.76 -3.72
N PRO A 216 9.67 21.57 -4.41
CA PRO A 216 10.88 21.06 -5.06
C PRO A 216 11.96 20.68 -4.04
N PRO A 217 13.00 19.92 -4.44
CA PRO A 217 13.90 19.23 -3.51
C PRO A 217 14.72 20.16 -2.64
N TRP A 218 15.19 21.28 -3.19
CA TRP A 218 15.94 22.29 -2.44
C TRP A 218 15.08 23.02 -1.40
N LYS A 219 13.75 23.06 -1.57
CA LYS A 219 12.81 23.57 -0.55
C LYS A 219 12.38 22.49 0.43
N ALA A 220 12.23 21.25 -0.04
CA ALA A 220 11.86 20.11 0.80
C ALA A 220 12.94 19.78 1.84
N VAL A 221 14.21 19.81 1.45
CA VAL A 221 15.34 19.47 2.32
C VAL A 221 15.44 20.39 3.54
N VAL A 222 15.04 21.66 3.41
CA VAL A 222 15.01 22.63 4.54
C VAL A 222 13.66 22.66 5.26
N HIS A 223 12.66 21.92 4.81
CA HIS A 223 11.31 21.96 5.36
C HIS A 223 11.20 21.07 6.60
N SER A 224 10.71 21.61 7.73
CA SER A 224 10.59 20.86 9.00
C SER A 224 9.69 19.61 8.94
N LYS A 225 8.74 19.55 8.02
CA LYS A 225 7.82 18.40 7.84
C LYS A 225 8.24 17.45 6.70
N CYS A 226 9.20 17.84 5.85
CA CYS A 226 9.65 17.00 4.73
C CYS A 226 11.09 16.55 4.95
N GLY A 227 12.05 17.49 5.05
CA GLY A 227 13.39 17.25 5.58
C GLY A 227 14.31 16.37 4.73
N PHE A 228 13.88 15.94 3.55
CA PHE A 228 14.65 15.13 2.60
C PHE A 228 14.78 15.84 1.26
N TYR A 229 15.90 15.59 0.56
CA TYR A 229 16.15 16.13 -0.78
C TYR A 229 15.41 15.30 -1.85
N GLN A 230 14.09 15.45 -1.90
CA GLN A 230 13.18 14.80 -2.85
C GLN A 230 12.07 15.75 -3.28
N ASP A 231 11.37 15.44 -4.37
CA ASP A 231 10.11 16.09 -4.71
C ASP A 231 9.03 15.68 -3.71
N PHE A 232 8.34 16.66 -3.14
CA PHE A 232 7.17 16.43 -2.29
C PHE A 232 5.92 17.05 -2.91
N TYR A 233 4.78 16.41 -2.69
CA TYR A 233 3.48 16.87 -3.14
C TYR A 233 2.54 16.99 -1.97
N GLN A 234 1.69 18.02 -2.01
CA GLN A 234 0.65 18.20 -1.03
C GLN A 234 -0.58 17.44 -1.50
N VAL A 235 -0.98 16.43 -0.74
CA VAL A 235 -2.06 15.49 -1.07
C VAL A 235 -3.24 15.77 -0.16
N ARG A 236 -4.45 15.85 -0.74
CA ARG A 236 -5.70 15.90 0.03
C ARG A 236 -6.35 14.53 -0.01
N TRP A 237 -6.64 13.99 1.16
CA TRP A 237 -7.30 12.70 1.31
C TRP A 237 -8.80 12.81 1.07
N GLU A 238 -9.44 11.70 0.69
CA GLU A 238 -10.89 11.61 0.51
C GLU A 238 -11.62 11.46 1.85
N HIS A 239 -12.94 11.66 1.89
CA HIS A 239 -13.75 11.38 3.08
C HIS A 239 -13.56 9.92 3.56
N PRO A 240 -13.46 9.66 4.89
CA PRO A 240 -13.61 10.61 6.01
C PRO A 240 -12.33 11.40 6.36
N PHE A 241 -11.18 11.01 5.80
CA PHE A 241 -9.87 11.58 6.12
C PHE A 241 -9.72 13.05 5.71
N SER A 242 -10.51 13.51 4.74
CA SER A 242 -10.57 14.92 4.34
C SER A 242 -10.95 15.87 5.50
N GLU A 243 -11.62 15.36 6.54
CA GLU A 243 -12.08 16.14 7.71
C GLU A 243 -11.09 16.10 8.88
N VAL A 244 -10.01 15.32 8.78
CA VAL A 244 -9.02 15.17 9.84
C VAL A 244 -8.04 16.34 9.83
N ASP A 245 -7.76 16.90 11.01
CA ASP A 245 -6.70 17.91 11.19
C ASP A 245 -5.33 17.23 11.29
N TYR A 246 -4.63 17.19 10.16
CA TYR A 246 -3.27 16.69 10.08
C TYR A 246 -2.20 17.70 10.52
N SER A 247 -2.53 18.93 10.93
CA SER A 247 -1.51 19.97 11.22
C SER A 247 -0.42 19.55 12.21
N LYS A 248 -0.74 18.63 13.14
CA LYS A 248 0.17 18.13 14.19
C LYS A 248 0.95 16.88 13.79
N VAL A 249 0.59 16.16 12.72
CA VAL A 249 1.33 14.95 12.32
C VAL A 249 2.65 15.31 11.63
N GLU A 250 3.55 14.33 11.50
CA GLU A 250 4.94 14.55 11.06
C GLU A 250 5.07 15.13 9.66
N ASN A 251 4.20 14.73 8.73
CA ASN A 251 4.12 15.18 7.35
C ASN A 251 2.92 16.14 7.12
N GLY A 252 2.28 16.58 8.20
CA GLY A 252 1.05 17.37 8.17
C GLY A 252 1.18 18.74 7.51
N CYS A 253 0.08 19.24 6.92
CA CYS A 253 0.03 20.59 6.37
C CYS A 253 -0.96 21.49 7.12
N ALA A 254 -0.45 22.49 7.85
CA ALA A 254 -1.27 23.47 8.55
C ALA A 254 -2.09 24.40 7.63
N ARG A 255 -1.80 24.43 6.32
CA ARG A 255 -2.45 25.35 5.36
C ARG A 255 -3.64 24.74 4.62
N ALA A 256 -3.86 23.43 4.73
CA ALA A 256 -5.00 22.77 4.11
C ALA A 256 -5.49 21.62 5.00
N ALA A 257 -6.74 21.70 5.46
CA ALA A 257 -7.39 20.62 6.18
C ALA A 257 -7.43 19.34 5.33
N GLY A 258 -7.31 18.18 5.99
CA GLY A 258 -7.31 16.89 5.31
C GLY A 258 -6.10 16.64 4.40
N ALA A 259 -5.00 17.42 4.54
CA ALA A 259 -3.85 17.33 3.65
C ALA A 259 -2.50 17.09 4.35
N THR A 260 -1.68 16.28 3.71
CA THR A 260 -0.31 15.92 4.11
C THR A 260 0.69 16.15 2.97
N TRP A 261 1.98 16.19 3.31
CA TRP A 261 3.09 16.23 2.35
C TRP A 261 3.60 14.82 2.11
N GLU A 262 3.44 14.34 0.88
CA GLU A 262 3.89 13.01 0.48
C GLU A 262 5.09 13.11 -0.47
N PRO A 263 6.15 12.29 -0.28
CA PRO A 263 7.23 12.21 -1.24
C PRO A 263 6.74 11.61 -2.55
N ASP A 264 7.46 11.88 -3.64
CA ASP A 264 7.08 11.43 -4.98
C ASP A 264 6.85 9.90 -5.07
N GLU A 265 7.64 9.11 -4.35
CA GLU A 265 7.57 7.64 -4.31
C GLU A 265 6.36 7.06 -3.58
N CYS A 266 5.68 7.85 -2.74
CA CYS A 266 4.45 7.43 -2.06
C CYS A 266 3.20 7.61 -2.92
N LEU A 267 3.34 8.22 -4.10
CA LEU A 267 2.24 8.46 -5.01
C LEU A 267 2.26 7.44 -6.17
N PRO A 268 1.10 6.93 -6.62
CA PRO A 268 1.06 5.94 -7.69
C PRO A 268 1.40 6.56 -9.07
N ALA A 269 1.90 5.75 -10.00
CA ALA A 269 2.36 6.22 -11.32
C ALA A 269 1.24 6.85 -12.16
N HIS A 270 -0.01 6.37 -12.06
CA HIS A 270 -1.16 6.95 -12.78
C HIS A 270 -1.43 8.44 -12.42
N MET A 271 -0.88 8.93 -11.31
CA MET A 271 -0.98 10.34 -10.92
C MET A 271 0.11 11.22 -11.53
N ASP A 272 0.99 10.71 -12.40
CA ASP A 272 2.05 11.48 -13.05
C ASP A 272 1.51 12.69 -13.85
N ALA A 273 0.38 12.54 -14.54
CA ALA A 273 -0.28 13.66 -15.22
C ALA A 273 -0.68 14.79 -14.24
N THR A 274 -1.19 14.41 -13.06
CA THR A 274 -1.55 15.34 -11.99
C THR A 274 -0.29 16.00 -11.41
N ARG A 275 0.78 15.25 -11.14
CA ARG A 275 2.07 15.78 -10.68
C ARG A 275 2.65 16.80 -11.66
N ILE A 276 2.67 16.47 -12.95
CA ILE A 276 3.12 17.37 -14.04
C ILE A 276 2.31 18.67 -14.02
N THR A 277 0.99 18.57 -13.86
CA THR A 277 0.08 19.71 -13.80
C THR A 277 0.39 20.62 -12.60
N VAL A 278 0.57 20.04 -11.41
CA VAL A 278 0.89 20.80 -10.20
C VAL A 278 2.30 21.41 -10.28
N LYS A 279 3.29 20.71 -10.84
CA LYS A 279 4.64 21.27 -11.11
C LYS A 279 4.58 22.48 -12.04
N ARG A 280 3.80 22.41 -13.12
CA ARG A 280 3.58 23.55 -14.04
C ARG A 280 2.87 24.72 -13.35
N SER A 281 1.86 24.42 -12.53
CA SER A 281 1.14 25.44 -11.74
C SER A 281 2.06 26.14 -10.74
N TRP A 282 2.89 25.37 -10.03
CA TRP A 282 3.90 25.90 -9.11
C TRP A 282 4.91 26.78 -9.85
N ALA A 283 5.43 26.33 -10.98
CA ALA A 283 6.43 27.09 -11.73
C ALA A 283 5.86 28.40 -12.28
N ARG A 284 4.61 28.40 -12.74
CA ARG A 284 3.91 29.64 -13.14
C ARG A 284 3.77 30.61 -11.97
N SER A 285 3.27 30.12 -10.84
CA SER A 285 3.10 30.92 -9.61
C SER A 285 4.44 31.48 -9.11
N GLN A 286 5.49 30.68 -9.20
CA GLN A 286 6.83 31.07 -8.77
C GLN A 286 7.46 32.08 -9.74
N ARG A 287 7.22 31.96 -11.06
CA ARG A 287 7.64 32.96 -12.05
C ARG A 287 7.00 34.32 -11.78
N GLU A 288 5.71 34.35 -11.45
CA GLU A 288 5.02 35.59 -11.09
C GLU A 288 5.62 36.24 -9.84
N ARG A 289 5.96 35.44 -8.82
CA ARG A 289 6.67 35.94 -7.62
C ARG A 289 8.06 36.47 -7.97
N GLU A 290 8.80 35.73 -8.79
CA GLU A 290 10.13 36.13 -9.24
C GLU A 290 10.09 37.45 -10.02
N GLN A 291 9.09 37.63 -10.90
CA GLN A 291 8.84 38.88 -11.64
C GLN A 291 8.49 40.04 -10.72
N ARG A 292 7.59 39.85 -9.74
CA ARG A 292 7.25 40.89 -8.76
C ARG A 292 8.47 41.36 -7.99
N VAL A 293 9.31 40.43 -7.51
CA VAL A 293 10.56 40.76 -6.81
C VAL A 293 11.53 41.52 -7.73
N ALA A 294 11.62 41.15 -9.00
CA ALA A 294 12.44 41.86 -9.98
C ALA A 294 11.93 43.28 -10.23
N GLU A 295 10.62 43.45 -10.39
CA GLU A 295 9.97 44.77 -10.55
C GLU A 295 10.16 45.65 -9.32
N GLU A 296 10.02 45.09 -8.11
CA GLU A 296 10.27 45.79 -6.85
C GLU A 296 11.73 46.24 -6.72
N LYS A 297 12.70 45.38 -7.05
CA LYS A 297 14.12 45.75 -7.10
C LYS A 297 14.39 46.84 -8.12
N GLN A 298 13.78 46.76 -9.30
CA GLN A 298 13.92 47.77 -10.33
C GLN A 298 13.30 49.12 -9.89
N ARG A 299 12.14 49.09 -9.23
CA ARG A 299 11.54 50.28 -8.62
C ARG A 299 12.42 50.86 -7.52
N ALA A 300 13.02 50.03 -6.66
CA ALA A 300 13.94 50.46 -5.61
C ALA A 300 15.24 51.07 -6.17
N LEU A 301 15.77 50.54 -7.28
CA LEU A 301 16.92 51.12 -7.98
C LEU A 301 16.57 52.49 -8.58
N LEU A 302 15.38 52.64 -9.17
CA LEU A 302 14.90 53.92 -9.71
C LEU A 302 14.61 54.95 -8.60
N SER A 303 14.08 54.52 -7.45
CA SER A 303 13.87 55.40 -6.29
C SER A 303 15.19 55.82 -5.64
N ASN A 304 16.19 54.92 -5.58
CA ASN A 304 17.51 55.25 -5.06
C ASN A 304 18.30 56.14 -6.03
N ALA A 305 18.15 55.98 -7.34
CA ALA A 305 18.76 56.85 -8.34
C ALA A 305 18.16 58.27 -8.33
N SER A 306 16.85 58.40 -8.08
CA SER A 306 16.18 59.70 -7.89
C SER A 306 16.50 60.33 -6.52
N GLY A 307 16.68 59.53 -5.47
CA GLY A 307 17.19 59.98 -4.17
C GLY A 307 18.65 60.46 -4.22
N LYS A 308 19.51 59.81 -5.02
CA LYS A 308 20.91 60.23 -5.23
C LYS A 308 21.01 61.53 -6.03
N ARG A 309 20.16 61.71 -7.06
CA ARG A 309 20.04 63.00 -7.77
C ARG A 309 19.56 64.13 -6.86
N ARG A 310 18.63 63.85 -5.94
CA ARG A 310 18.19 64.83 -4.93
C ARG A 310 19.23 65.11 -3.83
N ALA A 311 20.14 64.18 -3.56
CA ALA A 311 21.23 64.38 -2.60
C ALA A 311 22.41 65.15 -3.21
N GLU A 312 22.69 64.99 -4.51
CA GLU A 312 23.69 65.80 -5.25
C GLU A 312 23.19 67.22 -5.56
N GLU A 313 21.87 67.46 -5.62
CA GLU A 313 21.28 68.82 -5.71
C GLU A 313 21.10 69.52 -4.33
N ALA A 314 21.37 68.84 -3.22
CA ALA A 314 21.16 69.35 -1.86
C ALA A 314 22.45 69.58 -1.05
N GLU A 315 23.61 69.70 -1.72
CA GLU A 315 24.88 70.12 -1.11
C GLU A 315 25.07 71.65 -1.23
N GLY A 316 24.02 72.39 -0.83
CA GLY A 316 24.00 73.84 -0.89
C GLY A 316 22.77 74.40 -0.19
N ASP A 317 22.65 74.20 1.12
CA ASP A 317 22.50 75.30 2.09
C ASP A 317 22.22 74.73 3.49
N SER A 318 22.82 75.39 4.48
CA SER A 318 22.86 74.99 5.88
C SER A 318 21.71 75.65 6.66
N LYS A 319 20.98 74.89 7.49
CA LYS A 319 20.80 75.14 8.95
C LYS A 319 19.61 74.39 9.56
N LYS A 320 19.91 73.73 10.69
CA LYS A 320 19.03 73.22 11.77
C LYS A 320 18.25 74.36 12.49
N PRO A 321 17.37 74.08 13.48
CA PRO A 321 16.51 72.89 13.73
C PRO A 321 15.06 73.28 14.13
N ARG A 322 14.13 72.31 14.23
CA ARG A 322 12.99 72.44 15.17
C ARG A 322 12.45 71.07 15.61
N VAL A 323 12.29 70.93 16.92
CA VAL A 323 11.66 69.82 17.64
C VAL A 323 10.18 70.18 17.86
N GLU A 324 9.34 69.15 17.96
CA GLU A 324 8.09 69.01 18.74
C GLU A 324 6.85 68.52 17.96
N THR A 325 6.53 67.24 18.25
CA THR A 325 5.24 66.66 18.72
C THR A 325 3.95 66.72 17.89
N HIS A 326 3.08 65.76 18.27
CA HIS A 326 1.68 65.51 17.88
C HIS A 326 1.52 64.64 16.60
N GLU A 327 0.60 63.67 16.52
CA GLU A 327 -0.41 63.15 17.44
C GLU A 327 -0.92 61.82 16.85
N ILE A 328 -1.36 60.94 17.74
CA ILE A 328 -2.10 59.73 17.44
C ILE A 328 -3.46 60.13 16.85
N LYS A 329 -3.86 59.54 15.71
CA LYS A 329 -5.27 59.49 15.29
C LYS A 329 -5.68 58.08 14.89
N GLU A 330 -6.66 57.62 15.65
CA GLU A 330 -7.37 56.36 15.62
C GLU A 330 -8.03 56.08 14.26
N VAL A 331 -8.09 54.80 13.89
CA VAL A 331 -9.07 54.28 12.93
C VAL A 331 -9.95 53.26 13.64
N LYS A 332 -11.25 53.48 13.47
CA LYS A 332 -12.40 53.00 14.23
C LYS A 332 -12.61 51.49 14.19
N GLU A 333 -12.98 50.97 15.36
CA GLU A 333 -13.67 49.70 15.58
C GLU A 333 -14.92 49.55 14.71
N GLN A 334 -15.07 48.39 14.08
CA GLN A 334 -16.34 47.94 13.53
C GLN A 334 -16.90 46.78 14.35
N LYS A 335 -18.13 47.03 14.81
CA LYS A 335 -18.99 46.24 15.69
C LYS A 335 -19.17 44.79 15.26
N ILE A 336 -19.01 43.93 16.25
CA ILE A 336 -19.61 42.61 16.38
C ILE A 336 -21.14 42.75 16.31
N LYS A 337 -21.79 41.97 15.46
CA LYS A 337 -23.23 41.69 15.51
C LYS A 337 -23.42 40.26 15.96
N GLU A 338 -24.09 40.12 17.10
CA GLU A 338 -24.70 38.88 17.58
C GLU A 338 -25.85 38.48 16.66
N GLU A 339 -25.91 37.21 16.27
CA GLU A 339 -27.14 36.57 15.81
C GLU A 339 -27.45 35.36 16.70
N LYS A 340 -28.71 35.35 17.14
CA LYS A 340 -29.32 34.41 18.07
C LYS A 340 -29.53 33.05 17.42
N GLY A 341 -29.54 32.03 18.28
CA GLY A 341 -29.66 30.63 17.90
C GLY A 341 -31.00 30.26 17.26
N ASP A 342 -30.92 29.21 16.44
CA ASP A 342 -32.06 28.48 15.91
C ASP A 342 -31.98 27.00 16.31
N GLU A 343 -33.14 26.48 16.68
CA GLU A 343 -33.36 25.17 17.27
C GLU A 343 -32.97 24.00 16.35
N LYS A 344 -32.39 22.96 16.97
CA LYS A 344 -32.09 21.67 16.33
C LYS A 344 -33.40 20.97 15.92
N ARG A 345 -33.57 20.70 14.63
CA ARG A 345 -34.47 19.62 14.16
C ARG A 345 -33.82 18.26 14.44
N PRO A 346 -34.59 17.24 14.89
CA PRO A 346 -34.03 15.93 15.21
C PRO A 346 -33.73 15.12 13.94
N VAL A 347 -32.59 14.43 13.96
CA VAL A 347 -32.17 13.45 12.95
C VAL A 347 -32.97 12.14 13.15
N PRO A 348 -33.50 11.51 12.09
CA PRO A 348 -34.30 10.29 12.22
C PRO A 348 -33.43 9.11 12.66
N LYS A 349 -33.87 8.39 13.70
CA LYS A 349 -33.25 7.14 14.16
C LYS A 349 -33.63 5.99 13.23
N ALA A 350 -32.69 5.06 13.03
CA ALA A 350 -32.89 3.81 12.32
C ALA A 350 -34.15 3.08 12.82
N ARG A 351 -34.94 2.57 11.88
CA ARG A 351 -36.31 2.08 12.10
C ARG A 351 -36.42 0.74 12.82
N VAL A 352 -35.33 0.01 13.04
CA VAL A 352 -35.34 -1.31 13.69
C VAL A 352 -34.10 -1.46 14.58
N ARG A 353 -34.31 -1.74 15.88
CA ARG A 353 -33.28 -2.17 16.82
C ARG A 353 -33.08 -3.68 16.70
N ARG A 354 -31.82 -4.13 16.74
CA ARG A 354 -31.44 -5.54 16.86
C ARG A 354 -32.10 -6.15 18.11
N ASP A 355 -32.59 -7.37 17.96
CA ASP A 355 -33.49 -8.11 18.84
C ASP A 355 -32.88 -8.63 20.16
N GLY A 356 -31.62 -8.32 20.44
CA GLY A 356 -30.96 -8.75 21.68
C GLY A 356 -30.69 -10.26 21.73
N ALA A 357 -30.72 -10.96 20.59
CA ALA A 357 -30.23 -12.32 20.52
C ALA A 357 -28.72 -12.37 20.88
N PRO A 358 -28.29 -13.39 21.65
CA PRO A 358 -26.87 -13.62 21.91
C PRO A 358 -26.08 -13.64 20.60
N LEU A 359 -24.87 -13.08 20.62
CA LEU A 359 -23.92 -13.33 19.53
C LEU A 359 -23.67 -14.84 19.45
N GLU A 360 -23.69 -15.39 18.23
CA GLU A 360 -23.31 -16.79 18.02
C GLU A 360 -21.89 -17.02 18.56
N ARG A 361 -21.73 -18.14 19.26
CA ARG A 361 -20.45 -18.53 19.86
C ARG A 361 -19.44 -18.83 18.74
N ASP A 362 -18.21 -18.39 18.98
CA ASP A 362 -17.04 -18.65 18.15
C ASP A 362 -16.90 -20.15 17.84
N MET A 363 -16.90 -20.51 16.55
CA MET A 363 -17.09 -21.87 16.01
C MET A 363 -15.78 -22.55 15.57
N VAL A 364 -14.67 -22.35 16.29
CA VAL A 364 -13.42 -23.06 16.00
C VAL A 364 -13.23 -24.26 16.95
N HIS A 365 -13.79 -25.41 16.55
CA HIS A 365 -13.56 -26.80 16.99
C HIS A 365 -13.64 -27.18 18.50
N LEU A 366 -14.66 -27.98 18.86
CA LEU A 366 -14.99 -28.40 20.24
C LEU A 366 -14.32 -29.69 20.77
N ASN A 367 -13.56 -30.47 19.98
CA ASN A 367 -13.07 -31.80 20.40
C ASN A 367 -11.61 -31.87 20.91
N ARG A 368 -11.00 -30.75 21.28
CA ARG A 368 -9.83 -30.74 22.19
C ARG A 368 -10.21 -29.92 23.42
N GLY A 369 -10.59 -30.63 24.47
CA GLY A 369 -11.32 -30.08 25.60
C GLY A 369 -10.52 -29.07 26.44
N HIS A 370 -11.24 -28.08 26.95
CA HIS A 370 -11.06 -27.68 28.34
C HIS A 370 -12.23 -28.26 29.12
N ASP A 371 -11.96 -29.37 29.82
CA ASP A 371 -12.70 -29.71 31.03
C ASP A 371 -12.55 -28.53 31.98
N LEU A 372 -13.57 -27.68 32.04
CA LEU A 372 -13.74 -26.73 33.13
C LEU A 372 -14.54 -27.46 34.21
N VAL A 373 -13.82 -28.02 35.19
CA VAL A 373 -14.37 -27.97 36.55
C VAL A 373 -14.45 -26.49 36.91
N VAL A 374 -15.67 -26.05 37.21
CA VAL A 374 -15.97 -24.66 37.55
C VAL A 374 -15.21 -24.28 38.82
N ASP A 375 -14.17 -23.45 38.68
CA ASP A 375 -13.62 -22.73 39.83
C ASP A 375 -14.43 -21.45 40.05
N ASN A 376 -14.77 -21.24 41.32
CA ASN A 376 -15.81 -20.37 41.83
C ASN A 376 -15.80 -18.94 41.24
N VAL A 377 -16.95 -18.52 40.70
CA VAL A 377 -17.27 -17.24 40.05
C VAL A 377 -17.04 -16.02 40.98
N GLU A 378 -16.86 -16.26 42.27
CA GLU A 378 -16.76 -15.23 43.31
C GLU A 378 -15.36 -14.61 43.49
N LYS A 379 -14.32 -15.05 42.77
CA LYS A 379 -12.94 -14.57 43.01
C LYS A 379 -12.55 -13.22 42.40
N PHE A 380 -13.40 -12.57 41.60
CA PHE A 380 -13.08 -11.26 41.02
C PHE A 380 -14.10 -10.17 41.35
N THR A 381 -14.07 -9.71 42.60
CA THR A 381 -14.70 -8.43 42.99
C THR A 381 -13.62 -7.53 43.63
N GLY A 382 -12.95 -6.65 42.87
CA GLY A 382 -12.07 -5.66 43.55
C GLY A 382 -11.06 -4.77 42.79
N ILE A 383 -10.69 -4.96 41.52
CA ILE A 383 -9.58 -4.19 40.90
C ILE A 383 -10.03 -2.82 40.33
N ARG A 384 -10.79 -2.01 41.08
CA ARG A 384 -11.26 -0.67 40.58
C ARG A 384 -11.33 0.49 41.60
N SER A 385 -10.69 0.45 42.77
CA SER A 385 -11.04 1.37 43.90
C SER A 385 -10.02 2.45 44.33
N GLY A 386 -9.00 2.82 43.54
CA GLY A 386 -7.92 3.72 44.00
C GLY A 386 -7.77 5.11 43.36
N TRP A 387 -8.46 5.42 42.25
CA TRP A 387 -8.27 6.68 41.51
C TRP A 387 -9.31 7.76 41.91
N PRO A 388 -8.93 9.06 42.01
CA PRO A 388 -9.85 10.18 42.24
C PRO A 388 -10.91 10.25 41.12
N LYS A 389 -12.19 10.06 41.45
CA LYS A 389 -13.29 10.04 40.47
C LYS A 389 -13.99 11.40 40.35
N HIS A 390 -13.85 12.26 41.36
CA HIS A 390 -14.45 13.58 41.39
C HIS A 390 -13.40 14.69 41.52
N PRO A 391 -13.67 15.90 40.99
CA PRO A 391 -12.80 17.06 41.16
C PRO A 391 -12.45 17.39 42.62
N ASN A 392 -13.29 17.01 43.57
CA ASN A 392 -13.09 17.27 45.00
C ASN A 392 -12.19 16.23 45.70
N ASP A 393 -11.91 15.10 45.06
CA ASP A 393 -10.99 14.06 45.57
C ASP A 393 -9.52 14.49 45.43
N TYR A 394 -9.27 15.62 44.73
CA TYR A 394 -7.96 16.24 44.61
C TYR A 394 -7.62 17.10 45.86
N PRO A 395 -6.37 17.06 46.37
CA PRO A 395 -5.95 17.87 47.52
C PRO A 395 -6.06 19.39 47.32
N LYS A 396 -6.41 20.14 48.38
CA LYS A 396 -6.54 21.61 48.32
C LYS A 396 -5.23 22.29 47.88
N GLY A 397 -5.32 23.13 46.86
CA GLY A 397 -4.19 23.84 46.24
C GLY A 397 -3.74 23.27 44.89
N TYR A 398 -4.25 22.10 44.51
CA TYR A 398 -3.98 21.48 43.20
C TYR A 398 -5.27 21.43 42.37
N ALA A 399 -5.19 21.92 41.12
CA ALA A 399 -6.31 21.91 40.19
C ALA A 399 -6.53 20.51 39.59
N CYS A 400 -7.79 20.12 39.36
CA CYS A 400 -8.13 18.87 38.70
C CYS A 400 -7.75 18.90 37.21
N ALA A 401 -7.36 17.76 36.64
CA ALA A 401 -7.49 17.57 35.20
C ALA A 401 -8.98 17.68 34.85
N SER A 402 -9.36 18.55 33.92
CA SER A 402 -10.77 18.94 33.72
C SER A 402 -11.36 18.33 32.43
N PRO A 403 -12.21 17.28 32.52
CA PRO A 403 -12.56 16.49 33.69
C PRO A 403 -11.64 15.26 33.87
N PRO A 404 -11.79 14.56 35.00
CA PRO A 404 -10.81 13.66 35.61
C PRO A 404 -10.97 12.21 35.11
N GLY A 405 -10.10 11.30 35.57
CA GLY A 405 -10.10 9.90 35.13
C GLY A 405 -11.48 9.23 35.11
N PHE A 406 -11.73 8.52 33.99
CA PHE A 406 -12.94 7.76 33.59
C PHE A 406 -14.23 8.56 33.39
N CYS A 407 -14.97 8.20 32.34
CA CYS A 407 -16.14 8.91 31.82
C CYS A 407 -17.34 8.99 32.78
N TRP A 408 -17.46 8.03 33.70
CA TRP A 408 -18.42 8.01 34.79
C TRP A 408 -18.04 6.88 35.77
N GLU A 409 -18.79 6.78 36.86
CA GLU A 409 -18.47 5.99 38.07
C GLU A 409 -18.25 4.47 37.84
N GLY A 410 -18.69 3.95 36.68
CA GLY A 410 -18.62 2.54 36.26
C GLY A 410 -18.15 2.27 34.81
N CYS A 411 -17.46 3.20 34.13
CA CYS A 411 -16.92 2.95 32.77
C CYS A 411 -15.69 2.02 32.78
N ASP A 412 -15.62 1.15 31.77
CA ASP A 412 -14.48 0.27 31.43
C ASP A 412 -14.01 0.42 29.98
N CYS A 413 -14.19 1.60 29.41
CA CYS A 413 -14.67 1.75 28.06
C CYS A 413 -13.64 2.32 27.08
N MET A 414 -12.56 1.60 26.75
CA MET A 414 -12.03 1.55 25.37
C MET A 414 -10.80 0.63 25.26
N ASP A 415 -11.04 -0.66 24.99
CA ASP A 415 -10.01 -1.68 24.70
C ASP A 415 -10.08 -2.25 23.26
N ASP A 416 -10.96 -1.73 22.37
CA ASP A 416 -11.23 -2.32 21.03
C ASP A 416 -10.68 -1.52 19.82
N GLN A 417 -9.94 -0.42 20.03
CA GLN A 417 -9.23 0.30 18.96
C GLN A 417 -7.72 0.46 19.24
N ARG A 418 -7.18 -0.31 20.20
CA ARG A 418 -5.74 -0.37 20.36
C ARG A 418 -5.18 -1.42 19.39
N PRO A 419 -4.02 -1.18 18.75
CA PRO A 419 -3.26 -2.24 18.13
C PRO A 419 -3.11 -3.37 19.16
N GLN A 420 -3.49 -4.59 18.78
CA GLN A 420 -3.39 -5.75 19.67
C GLN A 420 -1.97 -5.83 20.22
N ARG A 421 -1.84 -5.84 21.55
CA ARG A 421 -0.53 -5.92 22.18
C ARG A 421 0.02 -7.34 22.02
N SER A 422 1.34 -7.48 22.00
CA SER A 422 1.99 -8.77 21.78
C SER A 422 1.46 -9.88 22.69
N TRP A 423 1.20 -9.62 23.98
CA TRP A 423 0.66 -10.60 24.92
C TRP A 423 -0.80 -11.04 24.63
N GLU A 424 -1.51 -10.32 23.76
CA GLU A 424 -2.86 -10.66 23.30
C GLU A 424 -2.83 -11.58 22.07
N THR A 425 -1.77 -11.50 21.26
CA THR A 425 -1.51 -12.37 20.09
C THR A 425 -0.54 -13.53 20.38
N SER A 426 0.17 -13.49 21.53
CA SER A 426 1.10 -14.52 21.99
C SER A 426 0.63 -15.18 23.30
N LYS A 427 -0.66 -15.51 23.36
CA LYS A 427 -1.18 -16.35 24.44
C LYS A 427 -0.76 -17.80 24.18
N MET A 428 -0.42 -18.55 25.23
CA MET A 428 0.05 -19.94 25.06
C MET A 428 -0.96 -20.88 24.36
N TRP A 429 -2.23 -20.48 24.30
CA TRP A 429 -3.29 -21.22 23.59
C TRP A 429 -3.50 -20.77 22.12
N LEU A 430 -2.87 -19.66 21.68
CA LEU A 430 -2.85 -19.21 20.28
C LEU A 430 -1.71 -19.89 19.48
N GLU A 431 -0.58 -20.16 20.14
CA GLU A 431 0.60 -20.81 19.58
C GLU A 431 0.57 -22.32 19.89
N GLU A 432 -0.11 -23.10 19.04
CA GLU A 432 -0.04 -24.56 19.06
C GLU A 432 1.23 -25.00 18.30
N PRO A 433 2.25 -25.59 18.95
CA PRO A 433 3.55 -25.83 18.34
C PRO A 433 3.47 -26.62 17.02
N HIS A 434 2.56 -27.60 16.95
CA HIS A 434 2.35 -28.39 15.75
C HIS A 434 1.69 -27.59 14.62
N ARG A 435 0.67 -26.77 14.93
CA ARG A 435 -0.02 -25.93 13.94
C ARG A 435 0.89 -24.81 13.44
N SER A 436 1.58 -24.12 14.36
CA SER A 436 2.55 -23.07 14.01
C SER A 436 3.70 -23.66 13.17
N ALA A 437 4.17 -24.87 13.49
CA ALA A 437 5.17 -25.57 12.69
C ALA A 437 4.65 -25.94 11.29
N SER A 438 3.46 -26.53 11.17
CA SER A 438 2.88 -26.88 9.86
C SER A 438 2.58 -25.65 8.99
N ALA A 439 2.06 -24.57 9.58
CA ALA A 439 1.83 -23.32 8.86
C ALA A 439 3.15 -22.68 8.41
N LYS A 440 4.16 -22.67 9.27
CA LYS A 440 5.50 -22.20 8.93
C LYS A 440 6.13 -23.04 7.83
N GLU A 441 6.03 -24.37 7.93
CA GLU A 441 6.53 -25.30 6.92
C GLU A 441 5.83 -25.08 5.57
N ALA A 442 4.51 -24.91 5.54
CA ALA A 442 3.78 -24.62 4.31
C ALA A 442 4.22 -23.27 3.69
N ILE A 443 4.36 -22.23 4.51
CA ILE A 443 4.84 -20.91 4.07
C ILE A 443 6.28 -21.00 3.55
N ASP A 444 7.16 -21.74 4.21
CA ASP A 444 8.56 -21.89 3.81
C ASP A 444 8.68 -22.75 2.54
N GLN A 445 7.93 -23.84 2.43
CA GLN A 445 7.84 -24.66 1.21
C GLN A 445 7.34 -23.84 0.02
N LEU A 446 6.31 -23.02 0.21
CA LEU A 446 5.80 -22.10 -0.82
C LEU A 446 6.86 -21.04 -1.16
N SER A 447 7.49 -20.43 -0.15
CA SER A 447 8.55 -19.43 -0.32
C SER A 447 9.76 -19.96 -1.09
N ASN A 448 10.03 -21.26 -1.01
CA ASN A 448 11.12 -21.92 -1.72
C ASN A 448 10.80 -22.14 -3.21
N GLN A 449 9.55 -21.92 -3.65
CA GLN A 449 9.14 -22.00 -5.06
C GLN A 449 9.53 -20.74 -5.85
N THR A 450 10.83 -20.41 -5.87
CA THR A 450 11.37 -19.16 -6.45
C THR A 450 11.17 -19.01 -7.96
N ARG A 451 10.63 -20.02 -8.64
CA ARG A 451 10.38 -20.02 -10.08
C ARG A 451 9.14 -19.21 -10.49
N PHE A 452 8.14 -19.15 -9.62
CA PHE A 452 6.88 -18.44 -9.90
C PHE A 452 6.44 -17.51 -8.77
N LEU A 453 7.18 -17.49 -7.66
CA LEU A 453 6.81 -16.78 -6.44
C LEU A 453 8.03 -16.10 -5.82
N ARG A 454 7.88 -14.85 -5.37
CA ARG A 454 8.88 -14.04 -4.68
C ARG A 454 8.31 -13.63 -3.33
N ARG A 455 8.99 -13.98 -2.23
CA ARG A 455 8.66 -13.51 -0.89
C ARG A 455 9.20 -12.08 -0.69
N ARG A 456 8.37 -11.20 -0.16
CA ARG A 456 8.68 -9.79 0.09
C ARG A 456 8.35 -9.42 1.55
N GLY A 457 8.78 -8.22 1.95
CA GLY A 457 8.50 -7.65 3.28
C GLY A 457 9.11 -8.41 4.47
N GLN A 458 10.15 -9.21 4.22
CA GLN A 458 10.99 -9.78 5.29
C GLN A 458 11.63 -8.70 6.18
N VAL A 459 11.87 -7.50 5.64
CA VAL A 459 12.43 -6.37 6.40
C VAL A 459 11.35 -5.61 7.17
N THR A 460 10.13 -5.51 6.63
CA THR A 460 8.99 -4.81 7.25
C THR A 460 8.17 -5.71 8.17
N ASN A 461 8.55 -6.99 8.34
CA ASN A 461 7.77 -8.05 8.99
C ASN A 461 6.37 -8.28 8.42
N MET A 462 6.05 -7.71 7.26
CA MET A 462 4.84 -8.00 6.53
C MET A 462 5.21 -9.02 5.46
N CYS A 463 5.03 -10.32 5.73
CA CYS A 463 5.35 -11.36 4.75
C CYS A 463 4.26 -11.41 3.67
N TYR A 464 4.58 -11.00 2.45
CA TYR A 464 3.72 -11.16 1.28
C TYR A 464 4.41 -11.98 0.20
N PHE A 465 3.61 -12.73 -0.56
CA PHE A 465 4.06 -13.49 -1.72
C PHE A 465 3.59 -12.80 -2.99
N GLU A 466 4.53 -12.54 -3.89
CA GLU A 466 4.31 -11.91 -5.18
C GLU A 466 4.58 -12.92 -6.28
N THR A 467 3.71 -13.02 -7.30
CA THR A 467 3.97 -13.90 -8.44
C THR A 467 5.05 -13.28 -9.34
N THR A 468 6.03 -14.06 -9.79
CA THR A 468 7.08 -13.56 -10.70
C THR A 468 6.64 -13.49 -12.16
N THR A 469 5.42 -13.90 -12.48
CA THR A 469 4.92 -14.03 -13.86
C THR A 469 3.92 -12.92 -14.15
N THR A 470 4.34 -11.92 -14.93
CA THR A 470 3.54 -10.76 -15.35
C THR A 470 2.77 -10.97 -16.66
N ARG A 471 2.94 -12.13 -17.29
CA ARG A 471 2.20 -12.53 -18.50
C ARG A 471 1.11 -13.52 -18.10
N LEU A 472 -0.13 -13.27 -18.53
CA LEU A 472 -1.18 -14.28 -18.50
C LEU A 472 -0.64 -15.55 -19.16
N GLY A 473 -0.74 -16.67 -18.43
CA GLY A 473 -0.30 -17.98 -18.91
C GLY A 473 -1.07 -18.39 -20.18
N ASN A 474 -0.65 -19.48 -20.82
CA ASN A 474 -1.38 -20.03 -21.96
C ASN A 474 -2.81 -20.41 -21.52
N THR A 475 -3.80 -19.62 -21.94
CA THR A 475 -5.21 -19.77 -21.50
C THR A 475 -5.76 -21.16 -21.78
N ARG A 476 -5.28 -21.84 -22.83
CA ARG A 476 -5.74 -23.19 -23.20
C ARG A 476 -5.45 -24.27 -22.16
N ASN A 477 -4.29 -24.20 -21.50
CA ASN A 477 -3.94 -25.20 -20.48
C ASN A 477 -4.73 -24.95 -19.17
N ALA A 478 -4.99 -23.66 -18.87
CA ALA A 478 -5.81 -23.24 -17.75
C ALA A 478 -7.29 -23.61 -17.95
N GLU A 479 -7.81 -23.39 -19.16
CA GLU A 479 -9.15 -23.81 -19.60
C GLU A 479 -9.29 -25.33 -19.52
N ALA A 480 -8.31 -26.10 -20.00
CA ALA A 480 -8.32 -27.56 -19.89
C ALA A 480 -8.35 -28.04 -18.44
N ALA A 481 -7.61 -27.38 -17.53
CA ALA A 481 -7.65 -27.69 -16.10
C ALA A 481 -9.01 -27.37 -15.48
N LEU A 482 -9.61 -26.22 -15.80
CA LEU A 482 -10.93 -25.82 -15.33
C LEU A 482 -12.04 -26.75 -15.84
N GLU A 483 -11.97 -27.14 -17.10
CA GLU A 483 -12.91 -28.08 -17.71
C GLU A 483 -12.82 -29.48 -17.09
N LEU A 484 -11.61 -30.00 -16.89
CA LEU A 484 -11.40 -31.27 -16.20
C LEU A 484 -11.87 -31.18 -14.74
N GLY A 485 -11.58 -30.07 -14.05
CA GLY A 485 -12.06 -29.82 -12.68
C GLY A 485 -13.59 -29.86 -12.61
N THR A 486 -14.26 -29.12 -13.49
CA THR A 486 -15.73 -29.13 -13.60
C THR A 486 -16.27 -30.55 -13.85
N PHE A 487 -15.57 -31.35 -14.66
CA PHE A 487 -15.94 -32.72 -14.96
C PHE A 487 -15.81 -33.65 -13.74
N VAL A 488 -14.68 -33.57 -13.02
CA VAL A 488 -14.46 -34.34 -11.78
C VAL A 488 -15.47 -33.92 -10.71
N GLN A 489 -15.74 -32.63 -10.54
CA GLN A 489 -16.75 -32.12 -9.60
C GLN A 489 -18.15 -32.71 -9.87
N ARG A 490 -18.57 -32.75 -11.14
CA ARG A 490 -19.85 -33.37 -11.54
C ARG A 490 -19.87 -34.87 -11.25
N ALA A 491 -18.76 -35.56 -11.49
CA ALA A 491 -18.64 -36.98 -11.21
C ALA A 491 -18.77 -37.27 -9.70
N VAL A 492 -18.08 -36.50 -8.86
CA VAL A 492 -18.19 -36.61 -7.39
C VAL A 492 -19.60 -36.28 -6.90
N ALA A 493 -20.20 -35.19 -7.39
CA ALA A 493 -21.58 -34.84 -7.08
C ALA A 493 -22.57 -35.95 -7.48
N SER A 494 -22.31 -36.66 -8.57
CA SER A 494 -23.12 -37.82 -8.98
C SER A 494 -22.96 -39.01 -8.05
N VAL A 495 -21.75 -39.29 -7.56
CA VAL A 495 -21.48 -40.40 -6.63
C VAL A 495 -22.12 -40.13 -5.27
N ILE A 496 -22.04 -38.89 -4.77
CA ILE A 496 -22.60 -38.50 -3.46
C ILE A 496 -24.14 -38.54 -3.43
N LYS A 497 -24.80 -38.48 -4.59
CA LYS A 497 -26.25 -38.69 -4.69
C LYS A 497 -26.68 -40.14 -4.45
N ALA A 498 -25.75 -41.09 -4.40
CA ALA A 498 -26.04 -42.51 -4.20
C ALA A 498 -24.91 -43.20 -3.41
N ILE A 499 -24.77 -42.81 -2.14
CA ILE A 499 -23.82 -43.38 -1.18
C ILE A 499 -24.36 -44.73 -0.68
N PRO A 500 -23.66 -45.84 -0.91
CA PRO A 500 -24.09 -47.13 -0.38
C PRO A 500 -23.98 -47.16 1.14
N ILE A 501 -25.05 -47.54 1.84
CA ILE A 501 -25.11 -47.52 3.30
C ILE A 501 -23.99 -48.33 3.95
N ARG A 502 -23.53 -49.43 3.33
CA ARG A 502 -22.43 -50.23 3.86
C ARG A 502 -21.10 -49.49 3.93
N SER A 503 -20.92 -48.45 3.11
CA SER A 503 -19.75 -47.57 3.17
C SER A 503 -19.72 -46.73 4.46
N LEU A 504 -20.85 -46.62 5.18
CA LEU A 504 -21.03 -45.74 6.35
C LEU A 504 -20.96 -46.47 7.70
N VAL A 505 -21.06 -47.81 7.72
CA VAL A 505 -21.21 -48.58 8.97
C VAL A 505 -19.88 -49.03 9.57
N SER A 506 -18.94 -49.44 8.74
CA SER A 506 -17.66 -50.00 9.21
C SER A 506 -16.57 -49.91 8.14
N SER A 507 -16.59 -48.85 7.35
CA SER A 507 -15.47 -48.55 6.47
C SER A 507 -14.22 -48.27 7.31
N ARG A 508 -13.06 -48.81 6.91
CA ARG A 508 -11.76 -48.47 7.52
C ARG A 508 -11.44 -46.98 7.35
N GLU A 509 -12.03 -46.34 6.33
CA GLU A 509 -11.85 -44.94 6.02
C GLU A 509 -13.18 -44.16 6.09
N ALA A 510 -13.15 -43.00 6.74
CA ALA A 510 -14.30 -42.13 6.91
C ALA A 510 -14.87 -41.64 5.56
N VAL A 511 -16.19 -41.69 5.39
CA VAL A 511 -16.87 -41.06 4.25
C VAL A 511 -17.19 -39.62 4.61
N ARG A 512 -16.46 -38.68 4.03
CA ARG A 512 -16.62 -37.24 4.32
C ARG A 512 -17.27 -36.53 3.15
N VAL A 513 -18.23 -35.67 3.45
CA VAL A 513 -18.81 -34.76 2.46
C VAL A 513 -17.75 -33.75 2.06
N PRO A 514 -17.33 -33.70 0.78
CA PRO A 514 -16.27 -32.82 0.36
C PRO A 514 -16.84 -31.40 0.15
N GLY A 515 -17.13 -30.68 1.23
CA GLY A 515 -17.86 -29.41 1.18
C GLY A 515 -17.26 -28.38 0.22
N HIS A 516 -15.93 -28.25 0.21
CA HIS A 516 -15.17 -27.38 -0.71
C HIS A 516 -15.45 -27.63 -2.20
N MET A 517 -15.88 -28.84 -2.58
CA MET A 517 -16.19 -29.17 -3.97
C MET A 517 -17.51 -28.57 -4.44
N PHE A 518 -18.41 -28.21 -3.54
CA PHE A 518 -19.72 -27.67 -3.90
C PHE A 518 -19.76 -26.14 -3.74
N LEU A 519 -18.70 -25.55 -3.18
CA LEU A 519 -18.51 -24.11 -3.12
C LEU A 519 -18.29 -23.56 -4.54
N SER A 520 -18.75 -22.32 -4.73
CA SER A 520 -18.53 -21.56 -5.95
C SER A 520 -17.03 -21.27 -6.16
N ASP A 521 -16.66 -20.92 -7.39
CA ASP A 521 -15.25 -20.78 -7.79
C ASP A 521 -14.50 -19.66 -7.03
N ASP A 522 -15.23 -18.72 -6.41
CA ASP A 522 -14.73 -17.65 -5.56
C ASP A 522 -14.53 -18.05 -4.09
N LEU A 523 -15.00 -19.23 -3.68
CA LEU A 523 -14.96 -19.70 -2.28
C LEU A 523 -14.15 -21.02 -2.16
N ASP A 524 -12.82 -20.92 -2.17
CA ASP A 524 -11.91 -22.09 -2.10
C ASP A 524 -11.32 -22.29 -0.70
N TYR A 525 -12.19 -22.42 0.31
CA TYR A 525 -11.80 -22.65 1.70
C TYR A 525 -12.61 -23.79 2.35
N ALA A 526 -12.10 -24.32 3.46
CA ALA A 526 -12.75 -25.44 4.16
C ALA A 526 -13.98 -24.98 4.95
N ALA A 527 -15.04 -25.79 4.92
CA ALA A 527 -16.27 -25.61 5.71
C ALA A 527 -15.96 -25.47 7.21
N LEU A 528 -16.60 -24.51 7.89
CA LEU A 528 -16.46 -24.35 9.35
C LEU A 528 -17.41 -25.28 10.10
N ALA A 529 -18.61 -25.50 9.56
CA ALA A 529 -19.56 -26.43 10.12
C ALA A 529 -20.43 -27.07 9.04
N PHE A 530 -20.90 -28.28 9.34
CA PHE A 530 -21.88 -29.02 8.56
C PHE A 530 -23.12 -29.24 9.40
N GLU A 531 -24.28 -29.02 8.79
CA GLU A 531 -25.57 -29.31 9.39
C GLU A 531 -26.37 -30.17 8.42
N ALA A 532 -27.01 -31.22 8.90
CA ALA A 532 -27.78 -32.10 8.03
C ALA A 532 -29.20 -32.30 8.55
N SER A 533 -30.12 -32.33 7.61
CA SER A 533 -31.55 -32.54 7.83
C SER A 533 -32.14 -33.35 6.67
N LEU A 534 -33.33 -33.89 6.88
CA LEU A 534 -34.12 -34.45 5.79
C LEU A 534 -34.70 -33.31 4.93
N PRO A 535 -35.01 -33.57 3.64
CA PRO A 535 -35.74 -32.63 2.81
C PRO A 535 -37.04 -32.19 3.50
N GLY A 536 -37.14 -30.90 3.82
CA GLY A 536 -38.25 -30.36 4.62
C GLY A 536 -37.86 -29.88 6.02
N GLY A 537 -36.63 -30.13 6.47
CA GLY A 537 -36.06 -29.63 7.73
C GLY A 537 -36.17 -30.59 8.92
N ASP A 538 -36.72 -31.78 8.72
CA ASP A 538 -36.82 -32.80 9.78
C ASP A 538 -35.42 -33.32 10.20
N PRO A 539 -35.24 -33.71 11.47
CA PRO A 539 -33.96 -34.22 11.96
C PRO A 539 -33.57 -35.55 11.31
N LEU A 540 -32.27 -35.85 11.26
CA LEU A 540 -31.78 -37.13 10.75
C LEU A 540 -32.28 -38.31 11.61
N PRO A 541 -32.51 -39.50 11.01
CA PRO A 541 -32.78 -40.72 11.74
C PRO A 541 -31.67 -41.06 12.74
N GLN A 542 -32.01 -41.66 13.89
CA GLN A 542 -31.02 -41.96 14.96
C GLN A 542 -29.86 -42.87 14.52
N TRP A 543 -30.09 -43.71 13.52
CA TRP A 543 -29.06 -44.59 12.98
C TRP A 543 -28.09 -43.89 12.03
N LEU A 544 -28.32 -42.62 11.67
CA LEU A 544 -27.49 -41.83 10.76
C LEU A 544 -26.95 -40.59 11.47
N ARG A 545 -25.64 -40.36 11.37
CA ARG A 545 -24.99 -39.22 11.99
C ARG A 545 -24.09 -38.51 10.99
N LEU A 546 -24.20 -37.18 10.98
CA LEU A 546 -23.20 -36.29 10.40
C LEU A 546 -22.35 -35.69 11.53
N ASP A 547 -21.03 -35.78 11.43
CA ASP A 547 -20.13 -35.02 12.28
C ASP A 547 -20.14 -33.54 11.82
N PRO A 548 -20.57 -32.59 12.66
CA PRO A 548 -20.72 -31.20 12.28
C PRO A 548 -19.39 -30.48 12.01
N GLN A 549 -18.24 -31.06 12.42
CA GLN A 549 -16.92 -30.47 12.21
C GLN A 549 -16.21 -31.08 11.01
N THR A 550 -16.29 -32.40 10.84
CA THR A 550 -15.52 -33.10 9.81
C THR A 550 -16.33 -33.37 8.55
N GLY A 551 -17.66 -33.22 8.59
CA GLY A 551 -18.56 -33.60 7.51
C GLY A 551 -18.60 -35.12 7.30
N GLU A 552 -18.14 -35.91 8.27
CA GLU A 552 -18.16 -37.37 8.21
C GLU A 552 -19.58 -37.89 8.38
N ILE A 553 -20.02 -38.73 7.45
CA ILE A 553 -21.29 -39.45 7.55
C ILE A 553 -20.98 -40.84 8.09
N SER A 554 -21.70 -41.24 9.14
CA SER A 554 -21.63 -42.57 9.74
C SER A 554 -23.03 -43.12 9.96
N ALA A 555 -23.18 -44.44 9.85
CA ALA A 555 -24.44 -45.13 10.06
C ALA A 555 -24.26 -46.33 10.99
N THR A 556 -25.29 -46.70 11.75
CA THR A 556 -25.29 -47.92 12.57
C THR A 556 -26.08 -49.07 11.93
N GLU A 557 -26.99 -48.75 11.01
CA GLU A 557 -27.77 -49.73 10.25
C GLU A 557 -27.04 -50.14 8.97
N MET A 558 -27.11 -51.43 8.60
CA MET A 558 -26.46 -51.98 7.40
C MET A 558 -27.38 -52.08 6.17
N GLN A 559 -28.66 -51.76 6.33
CA GLN A 559 -29.65 -51.87 5.27
C GLN A 559 -30.78 -50.87 5.50
N LEU A 560 -31.28 -50.29 4.41
CA LEU A 560 -32.40 -49.37 4.40
C LEU A 560 -33.70 -50.07 4.01
N SER A 561 -34.83 -49.58 4.51
CA SER A 561 -36.16 -49.91 3.96
C SER A 561 -36.42 -49.22 2.62
N GLU A 562 -36.00 -47.96 2.49
CA GLU A 562 -36.15 -47.11 1.30
C GLU A 562 -34.92 -46.21 1.14
N GLU A 563 -34.67 -45.72 -0.07
CA GLU A 563 -33.58 -44.75 -0.31
C GLU A 563 -33.82 -43.46 0.47
N LEU A 564 -32.78 -42.96 1.13
CA LEU A 564 -32.86 -41.76 1.96
C LEU A 564 -32.10 -40.61 1.30
N VAL A 565 -32.74 -39.46 1.13
CA VAL A 565 -32.05 -38.23 0.74
C VAL A 565 -31.86 -37.37 1.98
N ILE A 566 -30.66 -36.85 2.17
CA ILE A 566 -30.33 -35.86 3.20
C ILE A 566 -29.87 -34.56 2.54
N GLN A 567 -30.26 -33.44 3.13
CA GLN A 567 -29.77 -32.11 2.80
C GLN A 567 -28.67 -31.76 3.80
N ILE A 568 -27.54 -31.27 3.29
CA ILE A 568 -26.39 -30.88 4.08
C ILE A 568 -26.11 -29.41 3.80
N GLU A 569 -26.27 -28.59 4.82
CA GLU A 569 -25.92 -27.18 4.81
C GLU A 569 -24.47 -27.01 5.26
N ILE A 570 -23.73 -26.25 4.48
CA ILE A 570 -22.33 -25.95 4.72
C ILE A 570 -22.25 -24.50 5.18
N ARG A 571 -21.71 -24.31 6.38
CA ARG A 571 -21.65 -23.03 7.06
C ARG A 571 -20.22 -22.52 7.16
N HIS A 572 -20.12 -21.21 7.01
CA HIS A 572 -18.92 -20.41 7.25
C HIS A 572 -19.26 -19.19 8.12
N ALA A 573 -18.31 -18.27 8.30
CA ALA A 573 -18.49 -17.10 9.16
C ALA A 573 -19.63 -16.19 8.68
N GLU A 574 -19.91 -16.15 7.37
CA GLU A 574 -21.05 -15.42 6.81
C GLU A 574 -22.40 -16.14 6.94
N GLY A 575 -22.43 -17.37 7.47
CA GLY A 575 -23.64 -18.18 7.60
C GLY A 575 -23.66 -19.37 6.63
N VAL A 576 -24.85 -19.78 6.18
CA VAL A 576 -25.01 -20.89 5.23
C VAL A 576 -24.58 -20.42 3.84
N VAL A 577 -23.52 -21.04 3.31
CA VAL A 577 -22.94 -20.66 2.02
C VAL A 577 -23.50 -21.51 0.89
N MET A 578 -23.82 -22.78 1.17
CA MET A 578 -24.39 -23.69 0.18
C MET A 578 -25.06 -24.90 0.84
N SER A 579 -25.97 -25.53 0.09
CA SER A 579 -26.64 -26.77 0.48
C SER A 579 -26.36 -27.87 -0.55
N ALA A 580 -25.84 -29.01 -0.10
CA ALA A 580 -25.64 -30.21 -0.90
C ALA A 580 -26.73 -31.25 -0.59
N ARG A 581 -27.11 -32.05 -1.58
CA ARG A 581 -27.99 -33.21 -1.37
C ARG A 581 -27.19 -34.48 -1.52
N CYS A 582 -27.24 -35.33 -0.50
CA CYS A 582 -26.64 -36.66 -0.52
C CYS A 582 -27.75 -37.70 -0.49
N GLY A 583 -27.63 -38.75 -1.28
CA GLY A 583 -28.55 -39.89 -1.23
C GLY A 583 -27.85 -41.08 -0.61
N ILE A 584 -28.56 -41.86 0.20
CA ILE A 584 -28.09 -43.08 0.84
C ILE A 584 -28.95 -44.22 0.30
N THR A 585 -28.30 -45.25 -0.24
CA THR A 585 -28.94 -46.34 -0.96
C THR A 585 -28.45 -47.71 -0.47
N ASN A 586 -29.20 -48.77 -0.77
CA ASN A 586 -28.77 -50.14 -0.54
C ASN A 586 -27.82 -50.62 -1.66
N ASP A 587 -26.86 -51.46 -1.31
CA ASP A 587 -25.87 -52.02 -2.24
C ASP A 587 -26.47 -52.84 -3.39
N TRP A 588 -27.70 -53.35 -3.24
CA TRP A 588 -28.32 -54.30 -4.17
C TRP A 588 -28.65 -53.71 -5.55
N HIS A 589 -28.61 -52.38 -5.69
CA HIS A 589 -28.78 -51.68 -6.96
C HIS A 589 -27.44 -51.34 -7.65
N MET A 590 -26.31 -51.63 -7.01
CA MET A 590 -24.99 -51.45 -7.60
C MET A 590 -24.66 -52.70 -8.41
N GLY A 591 -24.37 -52.57 -9.71
CA GLY A 591 -23.91 -53.69 -10.52
C GLY A 591 -22.56 -54.27 -10.02
N LEU A 592 -21.88 -55.08 -10.84
CA LEU A 592 -20.54 -55.59 -10.52
C LEU A 592 -19.48 -54.48 -10.30
N THR A 593 -19.77 -53.24 -10.70
CA THR A 593 -18.87 -52.09 -10.63
C THR A 593 -19.47 -51.00 -9.75
N THR A 594 -18.68 -50.49 -8.80
CA THR A 594 -19.10 -49.38 -7.94
C THR A 594 -19.26 -48.07 -8.73
N PRO A 595 -20.12 -47.15 -8.30
CA PRO A 595 -20.37 -45.90 -9.03
C PRO A 595 -19.12 -45.01 -9.11
N TRP A 596 -18.26 -45.03 -8.09
CA TRP A 596 -16.97 -44.32 -8.13
C TRP A 596 -15.93 -45.00 -9.04
N ALA A 597 -15.96 -46.33 -9.19
CA ALA A 597 -15.12 -47.01 -10.18
C ALA A 597 -15.54 -46.63 -11.62
N LEU A 598 -16.85 -46.58 -11.90
CA LEU A 598 -17.38 -46.11 -13.18
C LEU A 598 -17.04 -44.62 -13.42
N ALA A 599 -17.19 -43.77 -12.39
CA ALA A 599 -16.81 -42.37 -12.47
C ALA A 599 -15.32 -42.21 -12.79
N THR A 600 -14.46 -43.02 -12.15
CA THR A 600 -13.01 -43.04 -12.41
C THR A 600 -12.72 -43.37 -13.87
N GLN A 601 -13.37 -44.39 -14.44
CA GLN A 601 -13.20 -44.74 -15.86
C GLN A 601 -13.55 -43.56 -16.79
N ASN A 602 -14.66 -42.88 -16.53
CA ASN A 602 -15.08 -41.73 -17.33
C ASN A 602 -14.12 -40.53 -17.21
N ILE A 603 -13.62 -40.26 -15.99
CA ILE A 603 -12.61 -39.22 -15.74
C ILE A 603 -11.33 -39.57 -16.51
N MET A 604 -10.88 -40.81 -16.42
CA MET A 604 -9.65 -41.26 -17.08
C MET A 604 -9.74 -41.27 -18.59
N HIS A 605 -10.90 -41.61 -19.17
CA HIS A 605 -11.12 -41.48 -20.61
C HIS A 605 -10.90 -40.03 -21.08
N ARG A 606 -11.47 -39.04 -20.37
CA ARG A 606 -11.27 -37.63 -20.70
C ARG A 606 -9.83 -37.18 -20.44
N PHE A 607 -9.24 -37.57 -19.31
CA PHE A 607 -7.86 -37.21 -18.97
C PHE A 607 -6.85 -37.75 -19.98
N ASN A 608 -7.03 -38.98 -20.45
CA ASN A 608 -6.13 -39.65 -21.40
C ASN A 608 -6.24 -39.09 -22.84
N ASP A 609 -7.36 -38.46 -23.20
CA ASP A 609 -7.50 -37.77 -24.48
C ASP A 609 -6.72 -36.44 -24.46
N ALA A 610 -5.49 -36.46 -24.99
CA ALA A 610 -4.63 -35.28 -25.07
C ALA A 610 -5.20 -34.14 -25.92
N LYS A 611 -6.15 -34.41 -26.83
CA LYS A 611 -6.81 -33.36 -27.62
C LYS A 611 -7.93 -32.69 -26.81
N ALA A 612 -8.68 -33.47 -26.05
CA ALA A 612 -9.76 -32.95 -25.20
C ALA A 612 -9.28 -32.40 -23.84
N CYS A 613 -8.09 -32.80 -23.38
CA CYS A 613 -7.52 -32.42 -22.10
C CYS A 613 -6.04 -32.02 -22.26
N ASN A 614 -5.82 -30.86 -22.88
CA ASN A 614 -4.50 -30.32 -23.17
C ASN A 614 -3.89 -29.62 -21.94
N LEU A 615 -3.52 -30.42 -20.93
CA LEU A 615 -2.85 -29.94 -19.71
C LEU A 615 -1.36 -29.72 -19.95
N ASP A 616 -0.76 -28.80 -19.17
CA ASP A 616 0.69 -28.67 -19.11
C ASP A 616 1.36 -30.00 -18.69
N HIS A 617 2.53 -30.30 -19.25
CA HIS A 617 3.22 -31.56 -19.01
C HIS A 617 3.56 -31.80 -17.53
N GLY A 618 3.95 -30.74 -16.80
CA GLY A 618 4.25 -30.85 -15.37
C GLY A 618 3.00 -31.18 -14.57
N VAL A 619 1.91 -30.46 -14.81
CA VAL A 619 0.61 -30.70 -14.16
C VAL A 619 0.10 -32.10 -14.45
N ARG A 620 0.17 -32.54 -15.71
CA ARG A 620 -0.26 -33.88 -16.12
C ARG A 620 0.53 -34.97 -15.40
N THR A 621 1.83 -34.77 -15.19
CA THR A 621 2.68 -35.71 -14.45
C THR A 621 2.23 -35.87 -12.99
N VAL A 622 1.98 -34.77 -12.29
CA VAL A 622 1.55 -34.86 -10.87
C VAL A 622 0.13 -35.43 -10.76
N LEU A 623 -0.78 -35.08 -11.67
CA LEU A 623 -2.11 -35.68 -11.69
C LEU A 623 -2.08 -37.18 -11.99
N LEU A 624 -1.15 -37.65 -12.83
CA LEU A 624 -0.95 -39.09 -13.07
C LEU A 624 -0.61 -39.84 -11.79
N GLU A 625 0.22 -39.27 -10.92
CA GLU A 625 0.59 -39.88 -9.63
C GLU A 625 -0.64 -40.08 -8.74
N HIS A 626 -1.48 -39.06 -8.59
CA HIS A 626 -2.71 -39.16 -7.80
C HIS A 626 -3.78 -40.03 -8.44
N PHE A 627 -3.96 -39.96 -9.77
CA PHE A 627 -4.87 -40.86 -10.46
C PHE A 627 -4.41 -42.32 -10.36
N ALA A 628 -3.11 -42.59 -10.24
CA ALA A 628 -2.60 -43.95 -10.04
C ALA A 628 -3.03 -44.57 -8.71
N GLU A 629 -3.48 -43.77 -7.73
CA GLU A 629 -4.03 -44.27 -6.47
C GLU A 629 -5.40 -44.96 -6.68
N VAL A 630 -6.19 -44.49 -7.65
CA VAL A 630 -7.56 -44.97 -7.95
C VAL A 630 -7.69 -45.65 -9.32
N TYR A 631 -6.67 -45.61 -10.17
CA TYR A 631 -6.65 -46.18 -11.51
C TYR A 631 -5.36 -46.95 -11.78
N ASP A 632 -5.46 -48.08 -12.46
CA ASP A 632 -4.33 -48.87 -12.94
C ASP A 632 -4.13 -48.59 -14.42
N PHE A 633 -3.07 -47.83 -14.72
CA PHE A 633 -2.69 -47.49 -16.10
C PHE A 633 -2.18 -48.67 -16.92
N SER A 634 -1.73 -49.76 -16.28
CA SER A 634 -1.29 -50.96 -16.98
C SER A 634 -2.46 -51.84 -17.42
N GLN A 635 -3.50 -51.90 -16.60
CA GLN A 635 -4.70 -52.71 -16.85
C GLN A 635 -5.83 -51.90 -17.49
N TYR A 636 -5.68 -50.59 -17.62
CA TYR A 636 -6.73 -49.65 -18.06
C TYR A 636 -8.03 -49.81 -17.25
N ALA A 637 -7.89 -49.99 -15.93
CA ALA A 637 -8.98 -50.32 -15.03
C ALA A 637 -8.98 -49.46 -13.76
N ALA A 638 -10.16 -49.10 -13.25
CA ALA A 638 -10.27 -48.51 -11.91
C ALA A 638 -9.83 -49.53 -10.85
N ARG A 639 -9.08 -49.07 -9.84
CA ARG A 639 -8.65 -49.89 -8.71
C ARG A 639 -9.80 -50.09 -7.74
N ASP A 640 -9.78 -51.21 -7.03
CA ASP A 640 -10.70 -51.47 -5.92
C ASP A 640 -10.33 -50.58 -4.73
N ARG A 641 -11.16 -49.58 -4.46
CA ARG A 641 -10.97 -48.55 -3.43
C ARG A 641 -12.29 -48.29 -2.70
N THR A 642 -12.21 -47.96 -1.42
CA THR A 642 -13.38 -47.54 -0.65
C THR A 642 -13.86 -46.16 -1.11
N LEU A 643 -15.14 -45.84 -0.89
CA LEU A 643 -15.70 -44.53 -1.21
C LEU A 643 -14.93 -43.41 -0.52
N GLY A 644 -14.56 -43.58 0.76
CA GLY A 644 -13.78 -42.60 1.53
C GLY A 644 -12.43 -42.30 0.88
N GLN A 645 -11.65 -43.34 0.54
CA GLN A 645 -10.36 -43.18 -0.16
C GLN A 645 -10.53 -42.48 -1.51
N TRP A 646 -11.57 -42.84 -2.26
CA TRP A 646 -11.84 -42.23 -3.55
C TRP A 646 -12.19 -40.74 -3.42
N LEU A 647 -13.02 -40.36 -2.45
CA LEU A 647 -13.37 -38.96 -2.17
C LEU A 647 -12.16 -38.13 -1.76
N ASP A 648 -11.26 -38.69 -0.96
CA ASP A 648 -10.02 -38.02 -0.54
C ASP A 648 -9.10 -37.73 -1.75
N VAL A 649 -8.91 -38.72 -2.64
CA VAL A 649 -8.12 -38.56 -3.87
C VAL A 649 -8.76 -37.54 -4.80
N MET A 650 -10.07 -37.63 -5.05
CA MET A 650 -10.77 -36.66 -5.91
C MET A 650 -10.77 -35.25 -5.32
N GLY A 651 -10.83 -35.13 -3.99
CA GLY A 651 -10.64 -33.86 -3.27
C GLY A 651 -9.27 -33.25 -3.52
N CYS A 652 -8.22 -34.06 -3.46
CA CYS A 652 -6.86 -33.61 -3.79
C CYS A 652 -6.75 -33.15 -5.25
N VAL A 653 -7.20 -33.98 -6.18
CA VAL A 653 -7.18 -33.70 -7.63
C VAL A 653 -7.93 -32.40 -7.95
N LEU A 654 -9.11 -32.17 -7.36
CA LEU A 654 -9.89 -30.97 -7.60
C LEU A 654 -9.19 -29.69 -7.13
N ARG A 655 -8.57 -29.72 -5.94
CA ARG A 655 -7.78 -28.58 -5.44
C ARG A 655 -6.60 -28.28 -6.35
N MET A 656 -5.93 -29.32 -6.87
CA MET A 656 -4.81 -29.15 -7.81
C MET A 656 -5.26 -28.57 -9.15
N LEU A 657 -6.38 -29.04 -9.70
CA LEU A 657 -6.94 -28.54 -10.96
C LEU A 657 -7.38 -27.08 -10.85
N ARG A 658 -8.06 -26.72 -9.76
CA ARG A 658 -8.44 -25.33 -9.44
C ARG A 658 -7.20 -24.43 -9.31
N SER A 659 -6.21 -24.86 -8.53
CA SER A 659 -4.94 -24.15 -8.38
C SER A 659 -4.26 -23.93 -9.74
N THR A 660 -4.29 -24.93 -10.61
CA THR A 660 -3.71 -24.85 -11.96
C THR A 660 -4.47 -23.86 -12.86
N SER A 661 -5.80 -23.83 -12.79
CA SER A 661 -6.62 -22.88 -13.57
C SER A 661 -6.44 -21.43 -13.13
N VAL A 662 -6.23 -21.20 -11.83
CA VAL A 662 -6.05 -19.85 -11.25
C VAL A 662 -4.62 -19.36 -11.43
N ALA A 663 -3.61 -20.23 -11.31
CA ALA A 663 -2.21 -19.89 -11.54
C ALA A 663 -1.90 -19.39 -12.97
N ASN A 664 -2.82 -19.58 -13.92
CA ASN A 664 -2.70 -19.15 -15.31
C ASN A 664 -3.87 -18.24 -15.77
N LEU A 665 -4.72 -17.78 -14.83
CA LEU A 665 -5.87 -16.87 -15.00
C LEU A 665 -6.67 -17.07 -16.30
N ALA A 666 -7.45 -18.14 -16.38
CA ALA A 666 -8.50 -18.29 -17.40
C ALA A 666 -9.62 -17.27 -17.13
N SER A 667 -9.81 -16.29 -18.03
CA SER A 667 -11.00 -15.44 -17.98
C SER A 667 -12.21 -16.23 -18.48
N ARG A 668 -13.10 -16.68 -17.59
CA ARG A 668 -14.49 -16.90 -18.00
C ARG A 668 -15.17 -15.54 -18.05
N VAL A 669 -15.31 -15.01 -19.26
CA VAL A 669 -16.36 -14.03 -19.54
C VAL A 669 -17.63 -14.83 -19.75
N GLY A 670 -18.60 -14.70 -18.85
CA GLY A 670 -19.94 -15.30 -18.99
C GLY A 670 -20.51 -15.74 -17.66
#